data_AF-A0A8D2KVK2-F1
#
_entry.id   AF-A0A8D2KVK2-F1
#
_cell.length_a   1.000
_cell.length_b   1.000
_cell.length_c   1.000
_cell.angle_alpha   90.00
_cell.angle_beta   90.00
_cell.angle_gamma   90.00
#
_symmetry.space_group_name_H-M   'P 1'
#
loop_
_entity.id
_entity.type
_entity.pdbx_description
1 polymer ?
#
loop_
_entity_poly.entity_id
_entity_poly.type
_entity_poly.pdbx_seq_one_letter_code
_entity_poly.pdbx_strand_id
1 'polypeptide(L)'
;MKQKNPVHRSVLEDSLPFLEFQGSVIYSYNASDCSLLSEDIVTTLPYGTVLGFDIEWAPRYAKGKEGKVALIQLCESEKKCYLFHISSMSSFPVGLKRLLEDNHIKKAGVGIEGDKWKLLRDFDIRLEELVELTDLANEKLKCKEIWSLNNLMKHLFHKQLLKDKLVRCGNWEQFPLTEEQKLYAATDAYVCANNFYIFSKLYQAKKIAKLVLAQLGLPSAEILAGVSENIQTLRTLLLESPGEIMLSELAEQGTVYGEEEKRETSEFTSKFKCKSKEHLGNKLAGVQTEVLVEGEEQLKKKGAHEALDRRSKETAEEEFLMSLDITEYELQMLERQTEEELLNEAACASQVRLYGQYSSNETFSDFFFLISRVQWKVISSVLQDRRDNLVVMATGYGKSLCFQFPPVYTGGTAIVISPLISLMEDQVLQLEMSNIPACLLGSAQSKNVTAEIKAGHYRVVYVTPEFCSGNLLWLQELDQTIGITLIAVDEAHCISEWGHDFRNSFRSLGLLKRTLPKVPFVALTATASPSIRKDIVDCLNLKSPEVTCTSFDRPNLYLEVGRKSGNIIQDLQQFLIKKDTSAYAFDGPTIIYCPSRKTTELVASELKKLKIVCKTYHAGMGIKARRDVQHRFMRDEIQCIVATVAFGMGINKPDIRTVIHYGAPKEMESYYQEIGRAGRDGLPASCYVLWTPADLSLNRILLNEIHDDRFRLYKLKMMAKIEKYLSLKSCRRKVILSHFEDKQLRKSSSGIMGTEKCCDNCRFRKIHCTPVVDTEDSFEDFGQQAYKLMSAVCALNERFGMSVPVLFLRGSYSQRLPDKYRTHALFGTGKDWPEHSWKALGRRLVLEGFLKEVSGQNKFSTVCQLAQKGKDWLCKARKESGQKLLLQSDEELCLRKSPVRYPTNLTLLYGKLVTARQKLANKKDVPPAVLATNKVLVDMTMIRPTTVANLKKVDGVSEAKSTILAPLLITIKEFCQENNLQTVLFKTSVSREQPDTVLQKDEKCSTLTESERITYTLFQEKNMSLVSFLNPQLCFQPAVLQWKAVYVAICGSIQ
;
A
#
# COMPACT_ATOMS: atom_id res chain seq x y z
N MET A 1 14.54 -43.44 49.10
CA MET A 1 15.91 -43.57 48.57
C MET A 1 15.90 -43.56 47.05
N LYS A 2 16.39 -42.47 46.45
CA LYS A 2 17.31 -42.44 45.30
C LYS A 2 17.77 -40.99 45.20
N GLN A 3 18.96 -40.74 45.76
CA GLN A 3 19.69 -39.48 45.64
C GLN A 3 19.84 -39.15 44.16
N LYS A 4 19.37 -37.97 43.74
CA LYS A 4 19.86 -37.33 42.52
C LYS A 4 20.95 -36.35 42.95
N ASN A 5 22.10 -36.50 42.30
CA ASN A 5 23.32 -35.72 42.52
C ASN A 5 23.06 -34.23 42.73
N PRO A 6 23.80 -33.57 43.64
CA PRO A 6 23.76 -32.13 43.76
C PRO A 6 24.35 -31.58 42.47
N VAL A 7 23.53 -30.91 41.66
CA VAL A 7 24.06 -30.02 40.63
C VAL A 7 24.89 -28.99 41.38
N HIS A 8 26.20 -28.98 41.12
CA HIS A 8 27.12 -27.98 41.65
C HIS A 8 26.53 -26.60 41.36
N ARG A 9 26.01 -25.92 42.41
CA ARG A 9 25.76 -24.48 42.34
C ARG A 9 27.13 -23.81 42.31
N SER A 10 27.40 -23.09 41.22
CA SER A 10 28.51 -22.15 41.16
C SER A 10 28.35 -21.16 42.32
N VAL A 11 29.31 -21.12 43.23
CA VAL A 11 29.35 -20.25 44.42
C VAL A 11 29.73 -18.80 44.05
N LEU A 12 29.55 -18.40 42.78
CA LEU A 12 29.90 -17.07 42.26
C LEU A 12 28.78 -16.40 41.43
N GLU A 13 27.50 -16.66 41.72
CA GLU A 13 26.39 -16.05 40.97
C GLU A 13 25.25 -15.43 41.80
N ASP A 14 25.34 -15.38 43.13
CA ASP A 14 24.28 -14.83 43.99
C ASP A 14 24.52 -13.37 44.43
N SER A 15 25.63 -12.74 44.03
CA SER A 15 25.99 -11.35 44.41
C SER A 15 25.75 -10.30 43.32
N LEU A 16 25.10 -10.67 42.21
CA LEU A 16 24.82 -9.71 41.14
C LEU A 16 23.64 -8.81 41.53
N PRO A 17 23.72 -7.49 41.28
CA PRO A 17 22.63 -6.57 41.59
C PRO A 17 21.38 -6.91 40.77
N PHE A 18 20.21 -6.75 41.39
CA PHE A 18 18.94 -6.93 40.71
C PHE A 18 18.67 -5.77 39.77
N LEU A 19 18.16 -6.08 38.57
CA LEU A 19 17.63 -5.07 37.66
C LEU A 19 16.12 -4.97 37.87
N GLU A 20 15.65 -3.75 38.03
CA GLU A 20 14.23 -3.40 38.12
C GLU A 20 13.93 -2.25 37.17
N PHE A 21 12.76 -2.27 36.55
CA PHE A 21 12.29 -1.15 35.75
C PHE A 21 11.95 0.06 36.64
N GLN A 22 12.62 1.19 36.40
CA GLN A 22 12.47 2.43 37.19
C GLN A 22 11.56 3.46 36.50
N GLY A 23 11.05 3.15 35.30
CA GLY A 23 10.18 4.03 34.54
C GLY A 23 8.71 3.98 34.96
N SER A 24 7.88 4.73 34.25
CA SER A 24 6.44 4.78 34.49
C SER A 24 5.75 3.54 33.94
N VAL A 25 5.03 2.82 34.81
CA VAL A 25 4.19 1.67 34.44
C VAL A 25 2.75 2.13 34.21
N ILE A 26 2.30 2.05 32.96
CA ILE A 26 0.94 2.39 32.55
C ILE A 26 0.11 1.10 32.55
N TYR A 27 -0.63 0.92 33.63
CA TYR A 27 -1.51 -0.24 33.81
C TYR A 27 -2.94 0.09 33.36
N SER A 28 -3.40 -0.58 32.30
CA SER A 28 -4.74 -0.40 31.75
C SER A 28 -5.53 -1.71 31.72
N TYR A 29 -6.81 -1.62 32.05
CA TYR A 29 -7.70 -2.76 32.27
C TYR A 29 -9.09 -2.55 31.65
N ASN A 30 -9.27 -1.44 30.92
CA ASN A 30 -10.47 -1.10 30.17
C ASN A 30 -10.17 -1.20 28.66
N ALA A 31 -11.02 -1.89 27.90
CA ALA A 31 -10.79 -2.14 26.48
C ALA A 31 -10.72 -0.86 25.61
N SER A 32 -11.44 0.20 25.98
CA SER A 32 -11.37 1.49 25.29
C SER A 32 -10.03 2.17 25.54
N ASP A 33 -9.60 2.24 26.80
CA ASP A 33 -8.33 2.86 27.18
C ASP A 33 -7.14 2.09 26.60
N CYS A 34 -7.22 0.75 26.59
CA CYS A 34 -6.20 -0.09 25.97
C CYS A 34 -6.13 0.13 24.46
N SER A 35 -7.27 0.33 23.79
CA SER A 35 -7.28 0.63 22.36
C SER A 35 -6.67 2.00 22.08
N LEU A 36 -7.02 3.02 22.88
CA LEU A 36 -6.47 4.38 22.74
C LEU A 36 -4.95 4.41 23.00
N LEU A 37 -4.49 3.78 24.08
CA LEU A 37 -3.06 3.70 24.39
C LEU A 37 -2.30 2.94 23.31
N SER A 38 -2.88 1.87 22.76
CA SER A 38 -2.24 1.12 21.67
C SER A 38 -2.18 1.93 20.37
N GLU A 39 -3.24 2.69 20.05
CA GLU A 39 -3.24 3.60 18.91
C GLU A 39 -2.22 4.73 19.10
N ASP A 40 -2.10 5.29 20.31
CA ASP A 40 -1.07 6.27 20.66
C ASP A 40 0.34 5.71 20.42
N ILE A 41 0.64 4.50 20.91
CA ILE A 41 1.92 3.81 20.68
C ILE A 41 2.18 3.62 19.17
N VAL A 42 1.19 3.17 18.40
CA VAL A 42 1.36 2.99 16.95
C VAL A 42 1.58 4.32 16.22
N THR A 43 0.98 5.41 16.69
CA THR A 43 1.13 6.73 16.05
C THR A 43 2.40 7.48 16.44
N THR A 44 2.93 7.23 17.63
CA THR A 44 4.08 7.94 18.18
C THR A 44 5.41 7.27 17.85
N LEU A 45 5.44 5.95 17.61
CA LEU A 45 6.68 5.23 17.40
C LEU A 45 7.23 5.32 15.96
N PRO A 46 8.53 5.59 15.78
CA PRO A 46 9.19 5.58 14.48
C PRO A 46 9.18 4.20 13.79
N TYR A 47 9.34 4.21 12.47
CA TYR A 47 9.41 2.97 11.68
C TYR A 47 10.61 2.10 12.08
N GLY A 48 10.37 0.80 12.32
CA GLY A 48 11.41 -0.16 12.72
C GLY A 48 11.73 -0.18 14.22
N THR A 49 10.97 0.57 15.03
CA THR A 49 11.07 0.52 16.50
C THR A 49 10.79 -0.89 17.03
N VAL A 50 11.53 -1.28 18.07
CA VAL A 50 11.39 -2.56 18.74
C VAL A 50 10.78 -2.38 20.11
N LEU A 51 9.66 -3.04 20.34
CA LEU A 51 9.00 -3.14 21.64
C LEU A 51 9.45 -4.40 22.35
N GLY A 52 9.78 -4.27 23.63
CA GLY A 52 9.92 -5.43 24.50
C GLY A 52 8.55 -6.03 24.77
N PHE A 53 8.41 -7.34 24.58
CA PHE A 53 7.12 -8.03 24.60
C PHE A 53 7.19 -9.29 25.46
N ASP A 54 6.16 -9.49 26.28
CA ASP A 54 5.94 -10.70 27.07
C ASP A 54 4.45 -10.84 27.47
N ILE A 55 4.03 -12.05 27.88
CA ILE A 55 2.63 -12.35 28.29
C ILE A 55 2.59 -13.23 29.55
N GLU A 56 1.53 -13.06 30.35
CA GLU A 56 1.33 -13.87 31.58
C GLU A 56 -0.10 -14.43 31.68
N TRP A 57 -0.25 -15.59 32.34
CA TRP A 57 -1.53 -16.27 32.54
C TRP A 57 -1.61 -17.02 33.87
N ALA A 58 -2.83 -17.24 34.38
CA ALA A 58 -3.01 -17.96 35.64
C ALA A 58 -2.60 -19.45 35.52
N PRO A 59 -1.84 -20.00 36.50
CA PRO A 59 -1.44 -21.40 36.48
C PRO A 59 -2.63 -22.32 36.74
N ARG A 60 -2.79 -23.35 35.90
CA ARG A 60 -3.80 -24.40 36.07
C ARG A 60 -3.14 -25.74 36.36
N TYR A 61 -3.38 -26.29 37.55
CA TYR A 61 -2.74 -27.51 38.04
C TYR A 61 -3.36 -28.82 37.51
N ALA A 62 -4.30 -28.74 36.54
CA ALA A 62 -4.92 -29.90 35.90
C ALA A 62 -4.18 -30.27 34.59
N LYS A 63 -3.77 -31.54 34.48
CA LYS A 63 -2.96 -32.05 33.36
C LYS A 63 -3.66 -31.76 32.01
N GLY A 64 -3.01 -30.97 31.15
CA GLY A 64 -3.50 -30.61 29.80
C GLY A 64 -4.45 -29.42 29.73
N LYS A 65 -4.70 -28.68 30.83
CA LYS A 65 -5.47 -27.44 30.80
C LYS A 65 -4.55 -26.26 31.13
N GLU A 66 -4.37 -25.35 30.19
CA GLU A 66 -3.69 -24.07 30.43
C GLU A 66 -4.71 -22.94 30.70
N GLY A 67 -4.30 -21.92 31.45
CA GLY A 67 -5.06 -20.67 31.58
C GLY A 67 -5.10 -19.91 30.25
N LYS A 68 -6.08 -19.02 30.09
CA LYS A 68 -6.06 -18.03 29.00
C LYS A 68 -5.06 -16.93 29.34
N VAL A 69 -4.47 -16.30 28.33
CA VAL A 69 -3.63 -15.10 28.53
C VAL A 69 -4.40 -14.04 29.30
N ALA A 70 -3.81 -13.59 30.41
CA ALA A 70 -4.40 -12.65 31.35
C ALA A 70 -3.79 -11.24 31.20
N LEU A 71 -2.49 -11.16 30.91
CA LEU A 71 -1.75 -9.91 30.81
C LEU A 71 -0.90 -9.89 29.53
N ILE A 72 -0.86 -8.73 28.87
CA ILE A 72 0.08 -8.43 27.78
C ILE A 72 0.97 -7.27 28.20
N GLN A 73 2.28 -7.44 28.01
CA GLN A 73 3.31 -6.52 28.48
C GLN A 73 4.03 -5.93 27.26
N LEU A 74 4.14 -4.59 27.21
CA LEU A 74 4.80 -3.88 26.12
C LEU A 74 5.69 -2.77 26.67
N CYS A 75 7.00 -2.89 26.50
CA CYS A 75 7.94 -1.85 26.89
C CYS A 75 8.42 -1.06 25.67
N GLU A 76 8.20 0.25 25.73
CA GLU A 76 8.53 1.20 24.66
C GLU A 76 9.93 1.77 24.83
N SER A 77 10.30 2.11 26.07
CA SER A 77 11.58 2.71 26.41
C SER A 77 11.89 2.49 27.89
N GLU A 78 13.08 2.88 28.34
CA GLU A 78 13.47 2.83 29.75
C GLU A 78 12.55 3.68 30.66
N LYS A 79 11.77 4.60 30.07
CA LYS A 79 10.87 5.50 30.79
C LYS A 79 9.42 5.04 30.82
N LYS A 80 9.00 4.14 29.92
CA LYS A 80 7.57 3.83 29.72
C LYS A 80 7.32 2.36 29.38
N CYS A 81 6.51 1.71 30.21
CA CYS A 81 6.05 0.34 30.00
C CYS A 81 4.53 0.26 30.16
N TYR A 82 3.86 -0.49 29.29
CA TYR A 82 2.41 -0.67 29.27
C TYR A 82 2.06 -2.09 29.67
N LEU A 83 1.08 -2.20 30.56
CA LEU A 83 0.54 -3.46 31.05
C LEU A 83 -0.96 -3.50 30.75
N PHE A 84 -1.36 -4.37 29.82
CA PHE A 84 -2.74 -4.52 29.37
C PHE A 84 -3.36 -5.76 29.99
N HIS A 85 -4.22 -5.57 31.01
CA HIS A 85 -4.83 -6.66 31.76
C HIS A 85 -6.08 -7.21 31.05
N ILE A 86 -5.89 -8.13 30.12
CA ILE A 86 -6.93 -8.64 29.23
C ILE A 86 -8.03 -9.41 29.98
N SER A 87 -7.70 -10.17 31.03
CA SER A 87 -8.69 -10.96 31.78
C SER A 87 -9.76 -10.13 32.49
N SER A 88 -9.52 -8.84 32.76
CA SER A 88 -10.54 -7.95 33.33
C SER A 88 -11.52 -7.40 32.27
N MET A 89 -11.32 -7.71 30.99
CA MET A 89 -12.08 -7.14 29.87
C MET A 89 -13.12 -8.11 29.31
N SER A 90 -14.26 -7.58 28.88
CA SER A 90 -15.33 -8.37 28.24
C SER A 90 -15.03 -8.75 26.78
N SER A 91 -14.09 -8.06 26.14
CA SER A 91 -13.66 -8.30 24.76
C SER A 91 -12.24 -7.82 24.54
N PHE A 92 -11.53 -8.40 23.57
CA PHE A 92 -10.14 -8.04 23.28
C PHE A 92 -10.08 -6.63 22.64
N PRO A 93 -9.21 -5.71 23.10
CA PRO A 93 -9.14 -4.35 22.57
C PRO A 93 -8.71 -4.32 21.09
N VAL A 94 -9.48 -3.63 20.25
CA VAL A 94 -9.22 -3.60 18.80
C VAL A 94 -7.91 -2.85 18.49
N GLY A 95 -7.63 -1.75 19.20
CA GLY A 95 -6.38 -1.01 19.02
C GLY A 95 -5.16 -1.84 19.40
N LEU A 96 -5.25 -2.60 20.51
CA LEU A 96 -4.18 -3.51 20.93
C LEU A 96 -3.99 -4.66 19.93
N LYS A 97 -5.09 -5.20 19.39
CA LYS A 97 -5.01 -6.21 18.32
C LYS A 97 -4.26 -5.67 17.11
N ARG A 98 -4.59 -4.46 16.66
CA ARG A 98 -3.89 -3.81 15.53
C ARG A 98 -2.41 -3.65 15.82
N LEU A 99 -2.02 -3.16 17.00
CA LEU A 99 -0.61 -3.00 17.39
C LEU A 99 0.14 -4.33 17.37
N LEU A 100 -0.46 -5.39 17.91
CA LEU A 100 0.15 -6.73 17.96
C LEU A 100 0.30 -7.35 16.55
N GLU A 101 -0.69 -7.13 15.67
CA GLU A 101 -0.70 -7.60 14.27
C GLU A 101 0.06 -6.66 13.31
N ASP A 102 0.59 -5.53 13.81
CA ASP A 102 1.31 -4.54 13.02
C ASP A 102 2.69 -5.07 12.60
N ASN A 103 2.95 -5.11 11.29
CA ASN A 103 4.19 -5.58 10.69
C ASN A 103 5.24 -4.47 10.48
N HIS A 104 5.09 -3.33 11.13
CA HIS A 104 6.08 -2.25 11.19
C HIS A 104 6.70 -2.09 12.57
N ILE A 105 6.07 -2.67 13.60
CA ILE A 105 6.55 -2.67 14.99
C ILE A 105 7.10 -4.05 15.30
N LYS A 106 8.40 -4.14 15.58
CA LYS A 106 9.02 -5.41 15.96
C LYS A 106 8.75 -5.69 17.43
N LYS A 107 8.46 -6.95 17.76
CA LYS A 107 8.28 -7.40 19.15
C LYS A 107 9.42 -8.33 19.51
N ALA A 108 10.23 -7.93 20.48
CA ALA A 108 11.36 -8.72 20.97
C ALA A 108 10.98 -9.42 22.27
N GLY A 109 11.29 -10.71 22.36
CA GLY A 109 11.01 -11.53 23.54
C GLY A 109 11.85 -12.82 23.54
N VAL A 110 11.76 -13.58 24.63
CA VAL A 110 12.39 -14.91 24.76
C VAL A 110 11.30 -15.97 24.75
N GLY A 111 11.35 -16.90 23.80
CA GLY A 111 10.29 -17.89 23.62
C GLY A 111 9.03 -17.31 22.95
N ILE A 112 9.18 -16.20 22.23
CA ILE A 112 8.08 -15.37 21.71
C ILE A 112 7.22 -16.10 20.67
N GLU A 113 7.77 -17.12 19.98
CA GLU A 113 6.98 -17.99 19.11
C GLU A 113 5.93 -18.80 19.91
N GLY A 114 6.25 -19.22 21.14
CA GLY A 114 5.27 -19.82 22.04
C GLY A 114 4.11 -18.88 22.35
N ASP A 115 4.43 -17.60 22.60
CA ASP A 115 3.47 -16.56 22.91
C ASP A 115 2.58 -16.21 21.72
N LYS A 116 3.14 -16.19 20.51
CA LYS A 116 2.40 -16.04 19.25
C LYS A 116 1.32 -17.12 19.11
N TRP A 117 1.71 -18.39 19.28
CA TRP A 117 0.74 -19.50 19.20
C TRP A 117 -0.30 -19.43 20.31
N LYS A 118 0.06 -18.91 21.47
CA LYS A 118 -0.85 -18.73 22.61
C LYS A 118 -1.90 -17.64 22.33
N LEU A 119 -1.47 -16.47 21.86
CA LEU A 119 -2.38 -15.37 21.49
C LEU A 119 -3.29 -15.71 20.30
N LEU A 120 -2.76 -16.43 19.30
CA LEU A 120 -3.57 -16.90 18.17
C LEU A 120 -4.67 -17.86 18.65
N ARG A 121 -4.34 -18.77 19.57
CA ARG A 121 -5.30 -19.74 20.11
C ARG A 121 -6.35 -19.10 21.02
N ASP A 122 -5.92 -18.20 21.91
CA ASP A 122 -6.80 -17.66 22.95
C ASP A 122 -7.70 -16.53 22.42
N PHE A 123 -7.23 -15.76 21.43
CA PHE A 123 -7.88 -14.54 20.95
C PHE A 123 -7.90 -14.33 19.42
N ASP A 124 -7.41 -15.29 18.62
CA ASP A 124 -7.29 -15.17 17.15
C ASP A 124 -6.49 -13.93 16.73
N ILE A 125 -5.35 -13.71 17.41
CA ILE A 125 -4.41 -12.62 17.15
C ILE A 125 -3.18 -13.18 16.45
N ARG A 126 -2.80 -12.57 15.32
CA ARG A 126 -1.60 -12.96 14.57
C ARG A 126 -0.46 -12.04 14.93
N LEU A 127 0.36 -12.45 15.90
CA LEU A 127 1.55 -11.66 16.25
C LEU A 127 2.54 -11.68 15.07
N GLU A 128 2.79 -10.51 14.48
CA GLU A 128 3.66 -10.31 13.31
C GLU A 128 4.95 -9.54 13.70
N GLU A 129 6.01 -9.72 12.89
CA GLU A 129 7.35 -9.12 13.09
C GLU A 129 7.99 -9.40 14.46
N LEU A 130 8.35 -10.67 14.68
CA LEU A 130 8.95 -11.14 15.93
C LEU A 130 10.47 -11.14 15.88
N VAL A 131 11.08 -10.84 17.02
CA VAL A 131 12.51 -10.99 17.25
C VAL A 131 12.72 -11.94 18.43
N GLU A 132 13.09 -13.19 18.12
CA GLU A 132 13.48 -14.17 19.13
C GLU A 132 14.89 -13.85 19.65
N LEU A 133 14.97 -13.37 20.89
CA LEU A 133 16.23 -12.94 21.50
C LEU A 133 17.21 -14.09 21.70
N THR A 134 16.73 -15.32 21.88
CA THR A 134 17.57 -16.52 21.99
C THR A 134 18.35 -16.77 20.70
N ASP A 135 17.67 -16.67 19.57
CA ASP A 135 18.27 -16.87 18.24
C ASP A 135 19.24 -15.74 17.92
N LEU A 136 18.85 -14.50 18.22
CA LEU A 136 19.72 -13.34 18.07
C LEU A 136 20.98 -13.46 18.93
N ALA A 137 20.86 -13.88 20.19
CA ALA A 137 21.99 -14.08 21.08
C ALA A 137 22.93 -15.18 20.55
N ASN A 138 22.40 -16.33 20.16
CA ASN A 138 23.18 -17.43 19.61
C ASN A 138 23.90 -17.05 18.31
N GLU A 139 23.23 -16.29 17.42
CA GLU A 139 23.84 -15.76 16.20
C GLU A 139 25.00 -14.81 16.51
N LYS A 140 24.78 -13.83 17.40
CA LYS A 140 25.78 -12.77 17.68
C LYS A 140 26.93 -13.25 18.57
N LEU A 141 26.67 -14.16 19.50
CA LEU A 141 27.66 -14.76 20.40
C LEU A 141 28.34 -15.99 19.79
N LYS A 142 27.83 -16.51 18.65
CA LYS A 142 28.30 -17.73 17.99
C LYS A 142 28.31 -18.95 18.91
N CYS A 143 27.29 -19.07 19.75
CA CYS A 143 27.07 -20.22 20.62
C CYS A 143 25.75 -20.92 20.27
N LYS A 144 25.50 -22.08 20.88
CA LYS A 144 24.24 -22.83 20.75
C LYS A 144 23.74 -23.17 22.14
N GLU A 145 23.29 -22.16 22.87
CA GLU A 145 22.75 -22.31 24.22
C GLU A 145 21.24 -22.05 24.25
N ILE A 146 20.58 -22.62 25.26
CA ILE A 146 19.18 -22.30 25.55
C ILE A 146 19.20 -21.17 26.58
N TRP A 147 18.85 -19.98 26.11
CA TRP A 147 18.86 -18.77 26.91
C TRP A 147 17.51 -18.57 27.61
N SER A 148 17.54 -18.34 28.92
CA SER A 148 16.43 -17.69 29.61
C SER A 148 16.69 -16.19 29.68
N LEU A 149 15.62 -15.38 29.84
CA LEU A 149 15.75 -13.93 29.99
C LEU A 149 16.72 -13.56 31.13
N ASN A 150 16.64 -14.27 32.26
CA ASN A 150 17.56 -14.07 33.39
C ASN A 150 19.01 -14.45 33.05
N ASN A 151 19.23 -15.55 32.32
CA ASN A 151 20.58 -15.96 31.94
C ASN A 151 21.21 -14.99 30.92
N LEU A 152 20.42 -14.43 30.00
CA LEU A 152 20.88 -13.36 29.11
C LEU A 152 21.30 -12.13 29.92
N MET A 153 20.52 -11.76 30.94
CA MET A 153 20.85 -10.63 31.81
C MET A 153 22.13 -10.85 32.61
N LYS A 154 22.31 -12.04 33.19
CA LYS A 154 23.55 -12.41 33.87
C LYS A 154 24.73 -12.35 32.89
N HIS A 155 24.53 -12.90 31.68
CA HIS A 155 25.58 -13.02 30.67
C HIS A 155 25.92 -11.71 29.97
N LEU A 156 25.00 -10.74 29.84
CA LEU A 156 25.21 -9.48 29.11
C LEU A 156 25.43 -8.28 30.03
N PHE A 157 24.75 -8.24 31.18
CA PHE A 157 24.76 -7.07 32.07
C PHE A 157 25.42 -7.32 33.42
N HIS A 158 25.76 -8.58 33.75
CA HIS A 158 26.17 -8.95 35.12
C HIS A 158 25.13 -8.48 36.16
N LYS A 159 23.86 -8.50 35.79
CA LYS A 159 22.70 -8.25 36.65
C LYS A 159 21.79 -9.46 36.59
N GLN A 160 20.95 -9.63 37.61
CA GLN A 160 19.97 -10.70 37.63
C GLN A 160 18.55 -10.16 37.77
N LEU A 161 17.57 -10.93 37.30
CA LEU A 161 16.16 -10.63 37.43
C LEU A 161 15.61 -11.29 38.68
N LEU A 162 14.81 -10.55 39.44
CA LEU A 162 14.11 -11.07 40.61
C LEU A 162 12.94 -11.95 40.14
N LYS A 163 13.19 -13.25 40.00
CA LYS A 163 12.19 -14.23 39.56
C LYS A 163 11.49 -14.89 40.76
N ASP A 164 10.82 -14.08 41.59
CA ASP A 164 10.05 -14.61 42.73
C ASP A 164 8.96 -15.57 42.22
N LYS A 165 9.00 -16.79 42.73
CA LYS A 165 8.07 -17.86 42.37
C LYS A 165 6.64 -17.54 42.81
N LEU A 166 6.45 -16.81 43.90
CA LEU A 166 5.13 -16.42 44.40
C LEU A 166 4.45 -15.42 43.46
N VAL A 167 5.21 -14.46 42.92
CA VAL A 167 4.71 -13.47 41.95
C VAL A 167 4.50 -14.11 40.59
N ARG A 168 5.52 -14.81 40.06
CA ARG A 168 5.46 -15.44 38.72
C ARG A 168 4.37 -16.51 38.60
N CYS A 169 4.16 -17.30 39.65
CA CYS A 169 3.10 -18.30 39.70
C CYS A 169 1.84 -17.78 40.41
N GLY A 170 1.70 -16.46 40.56
CA GLY A 170 0.54 -15.81 41.15
C GLY A 170 -0.70 -15.88 40.25
N ASN A 171 -1.84 -15.42 40.78
CA ASN A 171 -3.06 -15.35 40.00
C ASN A 171 -3.07 -14.09 39.13
N TRP A 172 -2.63 -14.22 37.87
CA TRP A 172 -2.64 -13.13 36.90
C TRP A 172 -4.03 -12.70 36.43
N GLU A 173 -5.08 -13.47 36.70
CA GLU A 173 -6.47 -13.09 36.42
C GLU A 173 -7.08 -12.19 37.52
N GLN A 174 -6.39 -12.05 38.67
CA GLN A 174 -6.88 -11.27 39.80
C GLN A 174 -6.85 -9.77 39.51
N PHE A 175 -8.01 -9.12 39.55
CA PHE A 175 -8.13 -7.68 39.35
C PHE A 175 -8.35 -6.92 40.68
N PRO A 176 -7.61 -5.82 40.93
CA PRO A 176 -6.44 -5.35 40.17
C PRO A 176 -5.17 -6.16 40.48
N LEU A 177 -4.17 -6.10 39.59
CA LEU A 177 -2.84 -6.68 39.84
C LEU A 177 -2.17 -5.99 41.03
N THR A 178 -1.37 -6.75 41.79
CA THR A 178 -0.51 -6.22 42.86
C THR A 178 0.64 -5.39 42.29
N GLU A 179 1.21 -4.49 43.10
CA GLU A 179 2.36 -3.69 42.67
C GLU A 179 3.59 -4.56 42.34
N GLU A 180 3.78 -5.66 43.07
CA GLU A 180 4.84 -6.64 42.79
C GLU A 180 4.66 -7.31 41.42
N GLN A 181 3.42 -7.69 41.05
CA GLN A 181 3.12 -8.25 39.74
C GLN A 181 3.31 -7.24 38.60
N LYS A 182 2.93 -5.97 38.82
CA LYS A 182 3.13 -4.90 37.83
C LYS A 182 4.62 -4.64 37.61
N LEU A 183 5.40 -4.53 38.68
CA LEU A 183 6.83 -4.29 38.60
C LEU A 183 7.57 -5.46 37.94
N TYR A 184 7.20 -6.70 38.30
CA TYR A 184 7.73 -7.91 37.67
C TYR A 184 7.51 -7.89 36.14
N ALA A 185 6.27 -7.67 35.72
CA ALA A 185 5.91 -7.65 34.30
C ALA A 185 6.60 -6.50 33.56
N ALA A 186 6.60 -5.29 34.12
CA ALA A 186 7.29 -4.17 33.49
C ALA A 186 8.79 -4.42 33.30
N THR A 187 9.42 -5.08 34.29
CA THR A 187 10.84 -5.42 34.24
C THR A 187 11.15 -6.47 33.17
N ASP A 188 10.30 -7.48 32.99
CA ASP A 188 10.50 -8.51 31.97
C ASP A 188 10.39 -7.94 30.55
N ALA A 189 9.35 -7.15 30.27
CA ALA A 189 9.23 -6.47 28.98
C ALA A 189 10.38 -5.48 28.72
N TYR A 190 10.81 -4.71 29.73
CA TYR A 190 11.94 -3.78 29.62
C TYR A 190 13.24 -4.48 29.22
N VAL A 191 13.53 -5.61 29.87
CA VAL A 191 14.73 -6.40 29.59
C VAL A 191 14.73 -6.94 28.17
N CYS A 192 13.57 -7.34 27.64
CA CYS A 192 13.46 -7.78 26.25
C CYS A 192 13.84 -6.67 25.25
N ALA A 193 13.35 -5.44 25.47
CA ALA A 193 13.72 -4.30 24.63
C ALA A 193 15.23 -4.00 24.71
N ASN A 194 15.79 -3.93 25.92
CA ASN A 194 17.19 -3.61 26.14
C ASN A 194 18.17 -4.62 25.56
N ASN A 195 17.89 -5.91 25.68
CA ASN A 195 18.72 -6.96 25.08
C ASN A 195 18.85 -6.76 23.57
N PHE A 196 17.76 -6.43 22.88
CA PHE A 196 17.77 -6.15 21.44
C PHE A 196 18.67 -4.96 21.09
N TYR A 197 18.50 -3.82 21.76
CA TYR A 197 19.28 -2.61 21.48
C TYR A 197 20.78 -2.83 21.69
N ILE A 198 21.18 -3.60 22.69
CA ILE A 198 22.60 -3.91 22.93
C ILE A 198 23.16 -4.84 21.86
N PHE A 199 22.45 -5.89 21.46
CA PHE A 199 22.92 -6.73 20.36
C PHE A 199 23.08 -5.96 19.05
N SER A 200 22.20 -4.98 18.79
CA SER A 200 22.32 -4.05 17.67
C SER A 200 23.59 -3.18 17.77
N LYS A 201 23.84 -2.58 18.93
CA LYS A 201 25.04 -1.74 19.18
C LYS A 201 26.34 -2.55 19.12
N LEU A 202 26.39 -3.75 19.70
CA LEU A 202 27.56 -4.64 19.64
C LEU A 202 27.89 -5.07 18.20
N TYR A 203 26.88 -5.27 17.37
CA TYR A 203 27.06 -5.59 15.96
C TYR A 203 27.62 -4.40 15.16
N GLN A 204 27.10 -3.19 15.39
CA GLN A 204 27.63 -1.99 14.75
C GLN A 204 29.07 -1.69 15.20
N ALA A 205 29.37 -1.81 16.49
CA ALA A 205 30.73 -1.65 17.01
C ALA A 205 31.71 -2.64 16.38
N LYS A 206 31.33 -3.91 16.19
CA LYS A 206 32.15 -4.91 15.47
C LYS A 206 32.32 -4.56 13.99
N LYS A 207 31.31 -3.99 13.33
CA LYS A 207 31.37 -3.58 11.92
C LYS A 207 32.29 -2.37 11.72
N ILE A 208 32.18 -1.37 12.59
CA ILE A 208 33.03 -0.17 12.60
C ILE A 208 34.47 -0.57 12.93
N ALA A 209 34.69 -1.39 13.97
CA ALA A 209 36.02 -1.91 14.29
C ALA A 209 36.64 -2.64 13.09
N LYS A 210 35.86 -3.45 12.36
CA LYS A 210 36.33 -4.17 11.18
C LYS A 210 36.66 -3.24 10.00
N LEU A 211 35.93 -2.13 9.83
CA LEU A 211 36.19 -1.09 8.82
C LEU A 211 37.44 -0.27 9.16
N VAL A 212 37.57 0.16 10.42
CA VAL A 212 38.76 0.88 10.92
C VAL A 212 40.01 0.00 10.85
N LEU A 213 39.89 -1.29 11.18
CA LEU A 213 41.00 -2.26 11.07
C LEU A 213 41.40 -2.55 9.62
N ALA A 214 40.44 -2.53 8.68
CA ALA A 214 40.72 -2.68 7.25
C ALA A 214 41.47 -1.47 6.67
N GLN A 215 41.23 -0.27 7.20
CA GLN A 215 41.97 0.95 6.82
C GLN A 215 43.38 1.03 7.43
N LEU A 216 43.63 0.37 8.57
CA LEU A 216 44.92 0.41 9.27
C LEU A 216 45.87 -0.77 8.93
N GLY A 217 45.44 -1.75 8.14
CA GLY A 217 46.31 -2.76 7.53
C GLY A 217 46.94 -3.81 8.47
N LEU A 218 46.37 -4.04 9.66
CA LEU A 218 46.94 -4.99 10.64
C LEU A 218 46.39 -6.43 10.52
N PRO A 219 47.19 -7.49 10.84
CA PRO A 219 46.76 -8.88 10.73
C PRO A 219 45.70 -9.26 11.78
N SER A 220 44.70 -10.03 11.36
CA SER A 220 43.43 -10.26 12.04
C SER A 220 43.43 -11.22 13.23
N ALA A 221 44.54 -11.92 13.52
CA ALA A 221 44.58 -13.00 14.52
C ALA A 221 44.97 -12.53 15.94
N GLU A 222 45.95 -11.64 16.09
CA GLU A 222 46.37 -11.12 17.42
C GLU A 222 45.33 -10.13 18.01
N ILE A 223 44.51 -9.52 17.13
CA ILE A 223 43.53 -8.50 17.49
C ILE A 223 42.24 -9.10 18.06
N LEU A 224 41.88 -10.35 17.70
CA LEU A 224 40.69 -11.01 18.24
C LEU A 224 40.78 -11.25 19.76
N ALA A 225 42.01 -11.39 20.29
CA ALA A 225 42.24 -11.46 21.73
C ALA A 225 41.98 -10.10 22.41
N GLY A 226 42.48 -9.00 21.84
CA GLY A 226 42.26 -7.64 22.36
C GLY A 226 40.82 -7.11 22.19
N VAL A 227 40.09 -7.58 21.17
CA VAL A 227 38.67 -7.25 20.98
C VAL A 227 37.79 -7.87 22.08
N SER A 228 38.18 -9.01 22.67
CA SER A 228 37.48 -9.59 23.81
C SER A 228 37.61 -8.72 25.08
N GLU A 229 38.80 -8.16 25.32
CA GLU A 229 39.02 -7.18 26.39
C GLU A 229 38.23 -5.89 26.15
N ASN A 230 38.19 -5.40 24.90
CA ASN A 230 37.43 -4.19 24.54
C ASN A 230 35.91 -4.37 24.59
N ILE A 231 35.39 -5.60 24.48
CA ILE A 231 33.97 -5.88 24.75
C ILE A 231 33.67 -5.69 26.24
N GLN A 232 34.58 -6.06 27.15
CA GLN A 232 34.47 -5.78 28.58
C GLN A 232 34.57 -4.27 28.88
N THR A 233 35.46 -3.54 28.20
CA THR A 233 35.57 -2.08 28.35
C THR A 233 34.34 -1.34 27.82
N LEU A 234 33.82 -1.72 26.64
CA LEU A 234 32.55 -1.21 26.10
C LEU A 234 31.36 -1.57 27.00
N ARG A 235 31.40 -2.74 27.65
CA ARG A 235 30.44 -3.15 28.68
C ARG A 235 30.42 -2.19 29.85
N THR A 236 31.59 -1.75 30.29
CA THR A 236 31.73 -0.88 31.47
C THR A 236 31.29 0.56 31.11
N LEU A 237 31.70 1.05 29.93
CA LEU A 237 31.34 2.38 29.41
C LEU A 237 29.84 2.55 29.12
N LEU A 238 29.16 1.52 28.60
CA LEU A 238 27.72 1.59 28.32
C LEU A 238 26.85 1.47 29.58
N LEU A 239 27.43 1.01 30.71
CA LEU A 239 26.69 0.78 31.95
C LEU A 239 26.83 1.92 32.98
N GLU A 240 27.74 2.87 32.80
CA GLU A 240 28.04 3.92 33.80
C GLU A 240 27.56 5.34 33.45
N SER A 241 26.95 5.60 32.30
CA SER A 241 26.38 6.93 31.98
C SER A 241 24.98 6.87 31.34
N PRO A 242 23.93 7.40 32.00
CA PRO A 242 22.58 7.50 31.44
C PRO A 242 22.43 8.75 30.57
N GLY A 243 23.24 8.89 29.53
CA GLY A 243 23.21 10.02 28.60
C GLY A 243 23.73 9.63 27.21
N GLU A 244 23.06 10.12 26.17
CA GLU A 244 23.42 9.91 24.77
C GLU A 244 24.87 10.32 24.50
N ILE A 245 25.71 9.34 24.12
CA ILE A 245 27.00 9.62 23.48
C ILE A 245 26.72 9.71 21.98
N MET A 246 26.71 10.93 21.43
CA MET A 246 26.71 11.15 19.99
C MET A 246 28.05 10.72 19.39
N LEU A 247 28.00 9.74 18.48
CA LEU A 247 29.15 9.29 17.68
C LEU A 247 29.55 10.30 16.56
N SER A 248 28.95 11.49 16.51
CA SER A 248 29.23 12.52 15.49
C SER A 248 30.56 13.25 15.71
N GLU A 249 31.10 13.32 16.92
CA GLU A 249 32.33 14.07 17.19
C GLU A 249 33.64 13.39 16.72
N LEU A 250 33.59 12.12 16.29
CA LEU A 250 34.76 11.42 15.73
C LEU A 250 34.85 11.49 14.19
N ALA A 251 33.81 11.98 13.51
CA ALA A 251 33.78 12.07 12.05
C ALA A 251 34.12 13.48 11.52
N GLU A 252 33.98 14.53 12.33
CA GLU A 252 34.14 15.92 11.87
C GLU A 252 35.58 16.46 11.92
N GLN A 253 36.55 15.74 12.50
CA GLN A 253 37.97 16.14 12.47
C GLN A 253 38.74 15.62 11.24
N GLY A 254 38.01 15.19 10.20
CA GLY A 254 38.54 14.49 9.04
C GLY A 254 38.69 15.29 7.75
N THR A 255 38.34 16.58 7.66
CA THR A 255 38.56 17.36 6.41
C THR A 255 38.48 18.87 6.62
N VAL A 256 39.60 19.56 6.88
CA VAL A 256 39.96 20.86 6.27
C VAL A 256 41.49 21.02 6.37
N TYR A 257 42.20 20.98 5.25
CA TYR A 257 43.52 21.61 5.12
C TYR A 257 43.32 22.97 4.46
N GLY A 258 43.52 24.02 5.25
CA GLY A 258 43.80 25.39 4.84
C GLY A 258 44.79 25.93 5.87
N GLU A 259 45.90 26.48 5.39
CA GLU A 259 47.10 26.86 6.15
C GLU A 259 46.79 27.83 7.30
N GLU A 260 47.13 27.47 8.54
CA GLU A 260 47.97 28.24 9.49
C GLU A 260 47.98 27.59 10.89
N GLU A 261 49.10 27.80 11.60
CA GLU A 261 49.36 27.50 13.02
C GLU A 261 49.61 26.05 13.47
N LYS A 262 50.89 25.66 13.26
CA LYS A 262 51.64 24.75 14.14
C LYS A 262 51.86 25.41 15.51
N ARG A 263 51.26 24.87 16.58
CA ARG A 263 51.84 24.71 17.95
C ARG A 263 50.74 24.26 18.92
N GLU A 264 50.40 22.98 18.93
CA GLU A 264 49.75 22.32 20.10
C GLU A 264 49.65 20.79 19.96
N THR A 265 49.94 20.23 18.79
CA THR A 265 49.89 18.77 18.54
C THR A 265 51.14 17.98 18.98
N SER A 266 52.07 18.58 19.73
CA SER A 266 53.30 17.91 20.20
C SER A 266 53.22 17.26 21.59
N GLU A 267 52.12 17.41 22.32
CA GLU A 267 52.00 16.88 23.69
C GLU A 267 51.11 15.63 23.81
N PHE A 268 50.26 15.37 22.81
CA PHE A 268 49.32 14.23 22.82
C PHE A 268 49.94 12.93 22.28
N THR A 269 50.88 13.03 21.35
CA THR A 269 51.59 11.89 20.75
C THR A 269 52.67 11.27 21.65
N SER A 270 53.13 11.99 22.68
CA SER A 270 54.12 11.49 23.64
C SER A 270 53.51 10.56 24.72
N LYS A 271 52.22 10.74 25.06
CA LYS A 271 51.51 9.86 26.02
C LYS A 271 51.08 8.52 25.41
N PHE A 272 50.76 8.48 24.11
CA PHE A 272 50.40 7.22 23.43
C PHE A 272 51.58 6.27 23.20
N LYS A 273 52.82 6.79 23.13
CA LYS A 273 54.04 5.98 22.93
C LYS A 273 54.59 5.31 24.21
N CYS A 274 54.02 5.59 25.38
CA CYS A 274 54.59 5.16 26.67
C CYS A 274 53.94 3.89 27.26
N LYS A 275 52.73 3.47 26.84
CA LYS A 275 52.06 2.30 27.42
C LYS A 275 52.12 1.00 26.60
N SER A 276 52.59 1.04 25.36
CA SER A 276 52.76 -0.16 24.52
C SER A 276 54.13 -0.84 24.65
N LYS A 277 55.01 -0.33 25.52
CA LYS A 277 56.38 -0.84 25.72
C LYS A 277 56.61 -1.67 26.98
N GLU A 278 55.59 -1.93 27.81
CA GLU A 278 55.78 -2.66 29.08
C GLU A 278 55.26 -4.10 29.10
N HIS A 279 54.74 -4.67 28.01
CA HIS A 279 54.21 -6.05 28.03
C HIS A 279 54.70 -7.00 26.93
N LEU A 280 55.76 -6.64 26.19
CA LEU A 280 56.39 -7.57 25.26
C LEU A 280 57.91 -7.62 25.43
N GLY A 281 58.34 -7.82 26.68
CA GLY A 281 59.71 -8.14 27.04
C GLY A 281 59.73 -9.44 27.82
N ASN A 282 59.81 -10.59 27.11
CA ASN A 282 60.52 -11.81 27.49
C ASN A 282 59.97 -13.04 26.73
N LYS A 283 60.63 -13.39 25.62
CA LYS A 283 61.22 -14.72 25.37
C LYS A 283 61.78 -14.77 23.94
N LEU A 284 63.12 -14.79 23.88
CA LEU A 284 64.01 -15.66 23.10
C LEU A 284 63.67 -15.93 21.62
N ALA A 285 64.59 -15.98 20.65
CA ALA A 285 66.00 -15.63 20.50
C ALA A 285 66.41 -16.20 19.12
N GLY A 286 67.26 -15.49 18.38
CA GLY A 286 68.14 -16.05 17.33
C GLY A 286 67.46 -16.34 15.98
N VAL A 287 68.06 -16.10 14.82
CA VAL A 287 69.43 -15.77 14.41
C VAL A 287 69.29 -15.14 13.01
N GLN A 288 70.00 -14.01 12.79
CA GLN A 288 70.82 -13.59 11.63
C GLN A 288 70.47 -14.15 10.23
N THR A 289 70.58 -13.45 9.10
CA THR A 289 71.31 -12.24 8.67
C THR A 289 70.97 -12.07 7.17
N GLU A 290 70.90 -10.81 6.69
CA GLU A 290 71.55 -10.29 5.46
C GLU A 290 71.28 -10.97 4.07
N VAL A 291 71.21 -10.35 2.88
CA VAL A 291 71.57 -9.02 2.31
C VAL A 291 71.47 -9.15 0.76
N LEU A 292 71.37 -8.00 0.05
CA LEU A 292 71.62 -7.75 -1.40
C LEU A 292 70.62 -8.29 -2.45
N VAL A 293 70.41 -7.70 -3.64
CA VAL A 293 70.52 -6.36 -4.27
C VAL A 293 70.29 -6.56 -5.79
N GLU A 294 69.72 -5.54 -6.47
CA GLU A 294 69.73 -5.27 -7.94
C GLU A 294 69.15 -6.36 -8.88
N GLY A 295 68.60 -6.09 -10.06
CA GLY A 295 68.47 -4.94 -10.95
C GLY A 295 68.04 -5.47 -12.35
N GLU A 296 67.32 -4.65 -13.14
CA GLU A 296 67.33 -4.46 -14.62
C GLU A 296 67.69 -5.66 -15.57
N GLU A 297 67.20 -5.86 -16.80
CA GLU A 297 66.52 -5.08 -17.83
C GLU A 297 66.14 -6.04 -19.00
N GLN A 298 65.00 -5.77 -19.66
CA GLN A 298 64.68 -5.80 -21.09
C GLN A 298 65.36 -6.70 -22.19
N LEU A 299 64.50 -7.18 -23.13
CA LEU A 299 64.50 -7.01 -24.62
C LEU A 299 64.46 -8.25 -25.57
N LYS A 300 63.59 -8.10 -26.60
CA LYS A 300 63.70 -8.44 -28.06
C LYS A 300 63.23 -9.82 -28.59
N LYS A 301 62.17 -9.84 -29.44
CA LYS A 301 62.11 -9.89 -30.95
C LYS A 301 62.18 -11.34 -31.50
N LYS A 302 61.59 -11.81 -32.61
CA LYS A 302 60.99 -11.30 -33.88
C LYS A 302 60.33 -12.51 -34.62
N GLY A 303 59.16 -12.40 -35.26
CA GLY A 303 58.94 -12.41 -36.75
C GLY A 303 58.65 -13.82 -37.36
N ALA A 304 58.06 -14.07 -38.54
CA ALA A 304 57.06 -13.45 -39.43
C ALA A 304 56.83 -14.38 -40.67
N HIS A 305 55.73 -14.14 -41.44
CA HIS A 305 55.27 -14.66 -42.78
C HIS A 305 54.27 -15.85 -42.80
N GLU A 306 52.97 -15.64 -43.10
CA GLU A 306 52.25 -15.35 -44.39
C GLU A 306 52.11 -16.58 -45.30
N ALA A 307 51.02 -16.91 -46.03
CA ALA A 307 49.59 -16.56 -46.16
C ALA A 307 49.00 -17.69 -47.06
N LEU A 308 47.78 -18.23 -46.90
CA LEU A 308 46.54 -17.84 -47.59
C LEU A 308 45.51 -19.00 -47.45
N ASP A 309 44.28 -18.65 -47.04
CA ASP A 309 43.02 -18.88 -47.76
C ASP A 309 41.81 -19.35 -46.91
N ARG A 310 40.68 -18.69 -47.17
CA ARG A 310 39.25 -18.99 -46.89
C ARG A 310 38.65 -18.80 -45.49
N ARG A 311 38.06 -17.60 -45.37
CA ARG A 311 36.85 -17.19 -44.63
C ARG A 311 35.84 -18.32 -44.32
N SER A 312 35.41 -18.45 -43.06
CA SER A 312 34.17 -17.86 -42.51
C SER A 312 33.74 -18.53 -41.21
N LYS A 313 33.20 -17.69 -40.30
CA LYS A 313 32.46 -18.00 -39.05
C LYS A 313 33.29 -18.37 -37.82
N GLU A 314 33.37 -17.44 -36.88
CA GLU A 314 32.85 -17.54 -35.50
C GLU A 314 33.48 -16.45 -34.63
N THR A 315 32.71 -15.39 -34.34
CA THR A 315 32.91 -14.54 -33.15
C THR A 315 31.58 -13.87 -32.81
N ALA A 316 31.05 -14.17 -31.61
CA ALA A 316 30.34 -13.28 -30.68
C ALA A 316 29.30 -14.05 -29.85
N GLU A 317 29.76 -14.88 -28.92
CA GLU A 317 28.99 -15.26 -27.72
C GLU A 317 29.95 -15.28 -26.53
N GLU A 318 30.12 -14.12 -25.88
CA GLU A 318 30.48 -13.97 -24.46
C GLU A 318 30.59 -12.46 -24.15
N GLU A 319 29.46 -11.85 -23.77
CA GLU A 319 29.39 -10.63 -22.93
C GLU A 319 27.91 -10.22 -22.76
N PHE A 320 27.31 -10.51 -21.60
CA PHE A 320 26.50 -9.53 -20.84
C PHE A 320 26.05 -10.14 -19.50
N LEU A 321 26.96 -10.11 -18.52
CA LEU A 321 26.67 -10.27 -17.10
C LEU A 321 26.97 -8.91 -16.48
N MET A 322 25.95 -8.09 -16.21
CA MET A 322 26.12 -6.83 -15.50
C MET A 322 25.49 -6.92 -14.12
N SER A 323 26.38 -6.80 -13.13
CA SER A 323 26.16 -6.74 -11.70
C SER A 323 25.35 -5.52 -11.28
N LEU A 324 24.65 -5.68 -10.16
CA LEU A 324 24.02 -4.62 -9.39
C LEU A 324 25.06 -4.05 -8.44
N ASP A 325 25.65 -2.91 -8.77
CA ASP A 325 26.51 -2.16 -7.84
C ASP A 325 25.89 -0.78 -7.62
N ILE A 326 25.45 -0.53 -6.38
CA ILE A 326 25.07 0.80 -5.89
C ILE A 326 26.37 1.48 -5.46
N THR A 327 26.62 2.66 -5.98
CA THR A 327 27.83 3.43 -5.71
C THR A 327 27.75 4.16 -4.37
N GLU A 328 28.90 4.42 -3.74
CA GLU A 328 29.02 5.11 -2.44
C GLU A 328 28.42 6.52 -2.47
N TYR A 329 28.42 7.17 -3.64
CA TYR A 329 27.75 8.44 -3.90
C TYR A 329 26.22 8.34 -3.84
N GLU A 330 25.63 7.23 -4.32
CA GLU A 330 24.18 7.00 -4.27
C GLU A 330 23.70 6.75 -2.83
N LEU A 331 24.53 6.13 -1.98
CA LEU A 331 24.22 5.94 -0.57
C LEU A 331 24.21 7.27 0.21
N GLN A 332 25.20 8.13 -0.04
CA GLN A 332 25.29 9.46 0.58
C GLN A 332 24.14 10.39 0.18
N MET A 333 23.63 10.27 -1.06
CA MET A 333 22.44 11.01 -1.49
C MET A 333 21.16 10.53 -0.78
N LEU A 334 21.04 9.22 -0.53
CA LEU A 334 19.92 8.64 0.22
C LEU A 334 19.95 9.06 1.70
N GLU A 335 21.13 9.08 2.33
CA GLU A 335 21.30 9.52 3.73
C GLU A 335 20.95 11.00 3.90
N ARG A 336 21.42 11.88 3.00
CA ARG A 336 21.04 13.32 3.01
C ARG A 336 19.53 13.56 2.83
N GLN A 337 18.89 12.77 1.97
CA GLN A 337 17.43 12.87 1.77
C GLN A 337 16.65 12.42 3.01
N THR A 338 17.17 11.45 3.76
CA THR A 338 16.53 10.95 4.98
C THR A 338 16.66 11.95 6.13
N GLU A 339 17.81 12.64 6.24
CA GLU A 339 18.02 13.73 7.21
C GLU A 339 17.16 14.97 6.90
N GLU A 340 17.01 15.34 5.61
CA GLU A 340 16.09 16.41 5.20
C GLU A 340 14.61 16.05 5.47
N GLU A 341 14.22 14.77 5.38
CA GLU A 341 12.88 14.30 5.74
C GLU A 341 12.63 14.39 7.26
N LEU A 342 13.61 14.03 8.11
CA LEU A 342 13.52 14.13 9.58
C LEU A 342 13.47 15.58 10.11
N LEU A 343 14.22 16.49 9.50
CA LEU A 343 14.19 17.92 9.84
C LEU A 343 12.84 18.58 9.48
N ASN A 344 12.23 18.14 8.38
CA ASN A 344 10.90 18.61 7.98
C ASN A 344 9.76 18.08 8.89
N GLU A 345 9.93 16.90 9.50
CA GLU A 345 8.96 16.32 10.44
C GLU A 345 8.85 17.13 11.75
N ALA A 346 9.97 17.57 12.31
CA ALA A 346 10.00 18.38 13.53
C ALA A 346 9.41 19.80 13.30
N ALA A 347 9.66 20.38 12.12
CA ALA A 347 9.13 21.69 11.72
C ALA A 347 7.60 21.65 11.45
N CYS A 348 7.08 20.55 10.90
CA CYS A 348 5.66 20.38 10.62
C CYS A 348 4.82 20.29 11.91
N ALA A 349 5.28 19.55 12.93
CA ALA A 349 4.53 19.39 14.19
C ALA A 349 4.47 20.68 15.03
N SER A 350 5.50 21.52 14.93
CA SER A 350 5.60 22.80 15.64
C SER A 350 4.85 23.94 14.94
N GLN A 351 4.85 24.00 13.61
CA GLN A 351 4.06 25.00 12.86
C GLN A 351 2.54 24.75 12.91
N VAL A 352 2.08 23.49 12.88
CA VAL A 352 0.64 23.16 12.97
C VAL A 352 0.02 23.64 14.30
N ARG A 353 0.79 23.74 15.39
CA ARG A 353 0.32 24.28 16.68
C ARG A 353 0.33 25.81 16.76
N LEU A 354 1.30 26.48 16.12
CA LEU A 354 1.44 27.93 16.13
C LEU A 354 0.38 28.65 15.27
N TYR A 355 -0.06 28.05 14.15
CA TYR A 355 -1.01 28.69 13.23
C TYR A 355 -2.50 28.48 13.57
N GLY A 356 -2.83 27.53 14.46
CA GLY A 356 -4.18 27.36 15.00
C GLY A 356 -4.65 28.50 15.91
N GLN A 357 -3.75 29.42 16.30
CA GLN A 357 -4.07 30.56 17.16
C GLN A 357 -4.52 31.83 16.39
N TYR A 358 -4.43 31.87 15.06
CA TYR A 358 -4.62 33.10 14.26
C TYR A 358 -5.86 33.13 13.34
N SER A 359 -6.73 32.11 13.33
CA SER A 359 -7.94 32.09 12.50
C SER A 359 -9.21 32.02 13.35
N SER A 360 -10.02 33.07 13.34
CA SER A 360 -11.30 33.19 14.05
C SER A 360 -12.49 32.47 13.39
N ASN A 361 -12.26 31.66 12.35
CA ASN A 361 -13.33 30.95 11.65
C ASN A 361 -13.37 29.46 12.02
N GLU A 362 -14.41 29.05 12.76
CA GLU A 362 -14.70 27.67 13.21
C GLU A 362 -14.75 26.64 12.06
N THR A 363 -15.00 27.08 10.82
CA THR A 363 -15.12 26.22 9.63
C THR A 363 -13.80 25.61 9.16
N PHE A 364 -12.65 26.15 9.56
CA PHE A 364 -11.33 25.70 9.09
C PHE A 364 -10.75 24.52 9.89
N SER A 365 -11.16 24.33 11.15
CA SER A 365 -10.57 23.27 11.99
C SER A 365 -10.99 21.85 11.56
N ASP A 366 -12.21 21.70 11.04
CA ASP A 366 -12.74 20.41 10.54
C ASP A 366 -12.10 19.96 9.22
N PHE A 367 -11.54 20.88 8.43
CA PHE A 367 -10.92 20.58 7.13
C PHE A 367 -9.51 20.01 7.27
N PHE A 368 -8.80 20.37 8.35
CA PHE A 368 -7.41 19.99 8.59
C PHE A 368 -7.23 18.51 8.98
N PHE A 369 -8.24 17.88 9.58
CA PHE A 369 -8.16 16.48 10.05
C PHE A 369 -8.26 15.42 8.94
N LEU A 370 -8.52 15.82 7.68
CA LEU A 370 -8.75 14.88 6.56
C LEU A 370 -7.66 14.87 5.48
N ILE A 371 -6.60 15.67 5.62
CA ILE A 371 -5.54 15.81 4.59
C ILE A 371 -4.48 14.72 4.79
N SER A 372 -4.23 13.89 3.78
CA SER A 372 -3.17 12.87 3.84
C SER A 372 -1.77 13.51 3.83
N ARG A 373 -0.77 12.83 4.41
CA ARG A 373 0.64 13.30 4.43
C ARG A 373 1.15 13.72 3.06
N VAL A 374 0.82 12.94 2.02
CA VAL A 374 1.26 13.23 0.64
C VAL A 374 0.57 14.46 0.07
N GLN A 375 -0.73 14.66 0.36
CA GLN A 375 -1.43 15.88 -0.03
C GLN A 375 -0.87 17.11 0.69
N TRP A 376 -0.57 16.98 1.99
CA TRP A 376 0.04 18.06 2.76
C TRP A 376 1.42 18.44 2.23
N LYS A 377 2.26 17.46 1.88
CA LYS A 377 3.58 17.73 1.27
C LYS A 377 3.47 18.63 0.04
N VAL A 378 2.53 18.33 -0.87
CA VAL A 378 2.28 19.16 -2.05
C VAL A 378 1.72 20.54 -1.67
N ILE A 379 0.71 20.57 -0.79
CA ILE A 379 0.06 21.81 -0.36
C ILE A 379 1.06 22.75 0.33
N SER A 380 1.89 22.23 1.23
CA SER A 380 2.92 22.97 1.95
C SER A 380 3.98 23.51 0.98
N SER A 381 4.45 22.68 0.04
CA SER A 381 5.41 23.10 -0.97
C SER A 381 4.90 24.26 -1.84
N VAL A 382 3.60 24.26 -2.17
CA VAL A 382 2.98 25.33 -2.95
C VAL A 382 2.76 26.60 -2.11
N LEU A 383 2.31 26.45 -0.86
CA LEU A 383 1.94 27.56 0.01
C LEU A 383 3.16 28.26 0.63
N GLN A 384 4.10 27.49 1.17
CA GLN A 384 5.26 27.99 1.90
C GLN A 384 6.42 28.28 0.95
N ASP A 385 6.83 27.28 0.17
CA ASP A 385 8.05 27.39 -0.66
C ASP A 385 7.81 28.08 -2.00
N ARG A 386 6.53 28.28 -2.38
CA ARG A 386 6.12 28.77 -3.71
C ARG A 386 6.77 27.95 -4.84
N ARG A 387 6.94 26.64 -4.62
CA ARG A 387 7.70 25.75 -5.49
C ARG A 387 6.81 25.04 -6.52
N ASP A 388 7.36 24.80 -7.70
CA ASP A 388 6.70 23.98 -8.73
C ASP A 388 6.58 22.53 -8.26
N ASN A 389 5.52 21.85 -8.66
CA ASN A 389 5.19 20.50 -8.21
C ASN A 389 4.78 19.62 -9.40
N LEU A 390 5.33 18.40 -9.48
CA LEU A 390 4.83 17.33 -10.34
C LEU A 390 4.23 16.24 -9.45
N VAL A 391 2.90 16.09 -9.54
CA VAL A 391 2.11 15.21 -8.68
C VAL A 391 1.60 14.02 -9.49
N VAL A 392 2.18 12.85 -9.22
CA VAL A 392 1.75 11.58 -9.82
C VAL A 392 1.01 10.77 -8.77
N MET A 393 -0.31 10.89 -8.78
CA MET A 393 -1.20 10.25 -7.80
C MET A 393 -2.21 9.34 -8.50
N ALA A 394 -2.36 8.11 -8.03
CA ALA A 394 -3.34 7.19 -8.57
C ALA A 394 -4.78 7.76 -8.55
N THR A 395 -5.67 7.22 -9.38
CA THR A 395 -7.07 7.68 -9.39
C THR A 395 -7.71 7.43 -8.03
N GLY A 396 -8.42 8.43 -7.49
CA GLY A 396 -9.08 8.35 -6.18
C GLY A 396 -8.26 8.84 -4.98
N TYR A 397 -6.95 9.11 -5.12
CA TYR A 397 -6.10 9.62 -4.03
C TYR A 397 -6.36 11.09 -3.61
N GLY A 398 -7.33 11.77 -4.23
CA GLY A 398 -7.65 13.15 -3.88
C GLY A 398 -6.71 14.20 -4.48
N LYS A 399 -6.29 14.04 -5.75
CA LYS A 399 -5.49 15.01 -6.52
C LYS A 399 -6.07 16.43 -6.47
N SER A 400 -7.40 16.55 -6.59
CA SER A 400 -8.09 17.84 -6.64
C SER A 400 -7.80 18.73 -5.43
N LEU A 401 -7.65 18.12 -4.25
CA LEU A 401 -7.41 18.86 -3.01
C LEU A 401 -6.06 19.60 -3.03
N CYS A 402 -5.05 19.06 -3.73
CA CYS A 402 -3.72 19.65 -3.81
C CYS A 402 -3.71 21.04 -4.47
N PHE A 403 -4.68 21.32 -5.33
CA PHE A 403 -4.81 22.63 -6.00
C PHE A 403 -6.06 23.42 -5.59
N GLN A 404 -7.08 22.77 -5.03
CA GLN A 404 -8.30 23.45 -4.55
C GLN A 404 -8.11 24.08 -3.18
N PHE A 405 -7.32 23.47 -2.28
CA PHE A 405 -7.13 23.99 -0.93
C PHE A 405 -6.30 25.30 -0.87
N PRO A 406 -5.14 25.42 -1.55
CA PRO A 406 -4.31 26.62 -1.45
C PRO A 406 -5.01 27.97 -1.73
N PRO A 407 -5.82 28.13 -2.80
CA PRO A 407 -6.50 29.41 -3.06
C PRO A 407 -7.61 29.73 -2.05
N VAL A 408 -8.24 28.70 -1.47
CA VAL A 408 -9.25 28.88 -0.42
C VAL A 408 -8.59 29.35 0.87
N TYR A 409 -7.46 28.74 1.24
CA TYR A 409 -6.69 29.11 2.43
C TYR A 409 -6.10 30.52 2.33
N THR A 410 -5.51 30.85 1.17
CA THR A 410 -4.86 32.16 0.97
C THR A 410 -5.84 33.30 0.70
N GLY A 411 -7.10 33.00 0.41
CA GLY A 411 -8.02 34.01 -0.12
C GLY A 411 -7.55 34.57 -1.47
N GLY A 412 -6.74 33.81 -2.23
CA GLY A 412 -6.31 34.10 -3.61
C GLY A 412 -7.01 33.22 -4.66
N THR A 413 -6.62 33.33 -5.92
CA THR A 413 -7.27 32.58 -7.02
C THR A 413 -6.32 31.54 -7.62
N ALA A 414 -6.82 30.33 -7.85
CA ALA A 414 -6.14 29.30 -8.64
C ALA A 414 -6.72 29.20 -10.05
N ILE A 415 -5.84 29.09 -11.03
CA ILE A 415 -6.21 28.79 -12.42
C ILE A 415 -5.98 27.30 -12.67
N VAL A 416 -7.03 26.57 -13.03
CA VAL A 416 -6.98 25.11 -13.26
C VAL A 416 -7.20 24.82 -14.72
N ILE A 417 -6.15 24.35 -15.38
CA ILE A 417 -6.14 23.99 -16.80
C ILE A 417 -6.51 22.52 -16.92
N SER A 418 -7.61 22.20 -17.61
CA SER A 418 -8.06 20.82 -17.80
C SER A 418 -8.53 20.56 -19.23
N PRO A 419 -8.26 19.36 -19.80
CA PRO A 419 -8.66 19.05 -21.17
C PRO A 419 -10.16 18.78 -21.36
N LEU A 420 -10.92 18.64 -20.27
CA LEU A 420 -12.24 18.02 -20.28
C LEU A 420 -13.30 18.93 -19.67
N ILE A 421 -14.06 19.62 -20.52
CA ILE A 421 -15.13 20.55 -20.11
C ILE A 421 -16.14 19.88 -19.17
N SER A 422 -16.57 18.65 -19.46
CA SER A 422 -17.52 17.95 -18.59
C SER A 422 -16.99 17.70 -17.18
N LEU A 423 -15.69 17.46 -17.03
CA LEU A 423 -15.07 17.26 -15.71
C LEU A 423 -14.97 18.59 -14.96
N MET A 424 -14.68 19.69 -15.68
CA MET A 424 -14.67 21.03 -15.12
C MET A 424 -16.06 21.42 -14.59
N GLU A 425 -17.14 21.16 -15.36
CA GLU A 425 -18.53 21.39 -14.91
C GLU A 425 -18.84 20.64 -13.60
N ASP A 426 -18.49 19.35 -13.52
CA ASP A 426 -18.73 18.53 -12.33
C ASP A 426 -17.94 19.03 -11.10
N GLN A 427 -16.69 19.48 -11.29
CA GLN A 427 -15.86 20.02 -10.21
C GLN A 427 -16.35 21.39 -9.72
N VAL A 428 -16.81 22.26 -10.62
CA VAL A 428 -17.41 23.56 -10.26
C VAL A 428 -18.64 23.32 -9.39
N LEU A 429 -19.55 22.45 -9.82
CA LEU A 429 -20.74 22.10 -9.04
C LEU A 429 -20.38 21.57 -7.65
N GLN A 430 -19.37 20.70 -7.55
CA GLN A 430 -18.91 20.16 -6.27
C GLN A 430 -18.38 21.25 -5.32
N LEU A 431 -17.65 22.23 -5.85
CA LEU A 431 -17.12 23.36 -5.07
C LEU A 431 -18.26 24.30 -4.65
N GLU A 432 -19.20 24.62 -5.54
CA GLU A 432 -20.38 25.43 -5.22
C GLU A 432 -21.24 24.79 -4.12
N MET A 433 -21.47 23.47 -4.19
CA MET A 433 -22.16 22.72 -3.12
C MET A 433 -21.42 22.73 -1.78
N SER A 434 -20.12 23.02 -1.80
CA SER A 434 -19.27 23.15 -0.61
C SER A 434 -19.10 24.62 -0.18
N ASN A 435 -19.88 25.55 -0.74
CA ASN A 435 -19.78 26.99 -0.53
C ASN A 435 -18.42 27.60 -0.92
N ILE A 436 -17.70 26.97 -1.86
CA ILE A 436 -16.45 27.49 -2.41
C ILE A 436 -16.76 28.10 -3.79
N PRO A 437 -16.56 29.42 -4.00
CA PRO A 437 -16.90 30.04 -5.27
C PRO A 437 -15.90 29.59 -6.34
N ALA A 438 -16.42 28.90 -7.35
CA ALA A 438 -15.68 28.42 -8.50
C ALA A 438 -16.43 28.73 -9.79
N CYS A 439 -15.71 28.88 -10.90
CA CYS A 439 -16.33 29.03 -12.21
C CYS A 439 -15.52 28.31 -13.28
N LEU A 440 -16.20 28.06 -14.40
CA LEU A 440 -15.56 27.68 -15.66
C LEU A 440 -15.39 28.95 -16.49
N LEU A 441 -14.32 29.07 -17.26
CA LEU A 441 -14.11 30.12 -18.24
C LEU A 441 -13.69 29.50 -19.58
N GLY A 442 -14.48 29.76 -20.62
CA GLY A 442 -14.26 29.23 -21.96
C GLY A 442 -15.16 29.87 -23.00
N SER A 443 -14.86 29.62 -24.28
CA SER A 443 -15.51 30.25 -25.44
C SER A 443 -17.00 29.95 -25.60
N ALA A 444 -17.53 28.96 -24.89
CA ALA A 444 -18.92 28.51 -24.99
C ALA A 444 -19.85 29.09 -23.90
N GLN A 445 -19.39 30.01 -23.05
CA GLN A 445 -20.21 30.59 -21.98
C GLN A 445 -21.04 31.79 -22.42
N SER A 446 -22.27 31.85 -21.91
CA SER A 446 -23.23 32.93 -22.17
C SER A 446 -23.13 34.12 -21.21
N LYS A 447 -22.53 33.94 -20.02
CA LYS A 447 -22.31 35.00 -19.03
C LYS A 447 -20.86 35.46 -19.06
N ASN A 448 -20.64 36.77 -19.06
CA ASN A 448 -19.30 37.34 -18.99
C ASN A 448 -18.77 37.33 -17.55
N VAL A 449 -18.20 36.20 -17.14
CA VAL A 449 -17.68 35.98 -15.77
C VAL A 449 -16.35 36.70 -15.52
N THR A 450 -15.72 37.28 -16.55
CA THR A 450 -14.37 37.85 -16.44
C THR A 450 -14.27 39.04 -15.49
N ALA A 451 -15.32 39.87 -15.41
CA ALA A 451 -15.35 41.00 -14.48
C ALA A 451 -15.38 40.54 -13.01
N GLU A 452 -16.18 39.51 -12.72
CA GLU A 452 -16.27 38.92 -11.37
C GLU A 452 -14.99 38.18 -10.98
N ILE A 453 -14.33 37.53 -11.96
CA ILE A 453 -13.00 36.97 -11.75
C ILE A 453 -12.02 38.08 -11.38
N LYS A 454 -11.96 39.18 -12.16
CA LYS A 454 -11.10 40.35 -11.88
C LYS A 454 -11.41 41.05 -10.55
N ALA A 455 -12.65 40.97 -10.07
CA ALA A 455 -13.05 41.47 -8.76
C ALA A 455 -12.67 40.52 -7.60
N GLY A 456 -12.07 39.36 -7.89
CA GLY A 456 -11.68 38.40 -6.86
C GLY A 456 -12.88 37.67 -6.25
N HIS A 457 -13.98 37.45 -6.98
CA HIS A 457 -15.11 36.70 -6.43
C HIS A 457 -14.92 35.18 -6.43
N TYR A 458 -13.98 34.66 -7.22
CA TYR A 458 -13.76 33.22 -7.40
C TYR A 458 -12.43 32.74 -6.83
N ARG A 459 -12.44 31.62 -6.10
CA ARG A 459 -11.24 30.94 -5.59
C ARG A 459 -10.61 30.02 -6.62
N VAL A 460 -11.45 29.37 -7.44
CA VAL A 460 -10.99 28.40 -8.45
C VAL A 460 -11.61 28.71 -9.81
N VAL A 461 -10.78 28.90 -10.82
CA VAL A 461 -11.21 29.19 -12.20
C VAL A 461 -10.72 28.07 -13.12
N TYR A 462 -11.64 27.30 -13.68
CA TYR A 462 -11.35 26.23 -14.62
C TYR A 462 -11.32 26.75 -16.06
N VAL A 463 -10.28 26.39 -16.81
CA VAL A 463 -10.01 26.91 -18.16
C VAL A 463 -9.50 25.80 -19.08
N THR A 464 -9.76 25.93 -20.39
CA THR A 464 -9.17 25.01 -21.38
C THR A 464 -7.74 25.43 -21.75
N PRO A 465 -6.87 24.48 -22.17
CA PRO A 465 -5.50 24.79 -22.60
C PRO A 465 -5.43 25.82 -23.73
N GLU A 466 -6.38 25.76 -24.66
CA GLU A 466 -6.49 26.67 -25.80
C GLU A 466 -6.79 28.10 -25.34
N PHE A 467 -7.69 28.24 -24.35
CA PHE A 467 -8.03 29.54 -23.77
C PHE A 467 -6.81 30.17 -23.07
N CYS A 468 -6.11 29.40 -22.22
CA CYS A 468 -4.91 29.89 -21.54
C CYS A 468 -3.82 30.33 -22.52
N SER A 469 -3.57 29.55 -23.56
CA SER A 469 -2.51 29.84 -24.54
C SER A 469 -2.81 31.10 -25.36
N GLY A 470 -4.10 31.39 -25.62
CA GLY A 470 -4.52 32.58 -26.35
C GLY A 470 -4.64 33.86 -25.52
N ASN A 471 -4.68 33.77 -24.19
CA ASN A 471 -5.01 34.90 -23.30
C ASN A 471 -3.93 35.17 -22.24
N LEU A 472 -2.65 35.13 -22.63
CA LEU A 472 -1.51 35.33 -21.72
C LEU A 472 -1.53 36.68 -20.99
N LEU A 473 -1.86 37.76 -21.70
CA LEU A 473 -1.91 39.11 -21.13
C LEU A 473 -2.97 39.24 -20.03
N TRP A 474 -4.12 38.58 -20.22
CA TRP A 474 -5.20 38.57 -19.24
C TRP A 474 -4.77 37.86 -17.94
N LEU A 475 -4.00 36.77 -18.05
CA LEU A 475 -3.45 36.08 -16.87
C LEU A 475 -2.41 36.93 -16.12
N GLN A 476 -1.61 37.73 -16.84
CA GLN A 476 -0.68 38.69 -16.19
C GLN A 476 -1.43 39.78 -15.44
N GLU A 477 -2.47 40.34 -16.05
CA GLU A 477 -3.32 41.35 -15.42
C GLU A 477 -3.99 40.79 -14.16
N LEU A 478 -4.48 39.55 -14.19
CA LEU A 478 -5.04 38.89 -13.02
C LEU A 478 -4.03 38.68 -11.89
N ASP A 479 -2.82 38.24 -12.20
CA ASP A 479 -1.77 38.08 -11.20
C ASP A 479 -1.38 39.41 -10.54
N GLN A 480 -1.35 40.49 -11.32
CA GLN A 480 -1.05 41.83 -10.81
C GLN A 480 -2.18 42.42 -9.96
N THR A 481 -3.44 42.08 -10.25
CA THR A 481 -4.61 42.67 -9.57
C THR A 481 -5.04 41.89 -8.34
N ILE A 482 -5.10 40.57 -8.41
CA ILE A 482 -5.62 39.70 -7.35
C ILE A 482 -4.50 38.87 -6.70
N GLY A 483 -3.49 38.51 -7.50
CA GLY A 483 -2.49 37.51 -7.13
C GLY A 483 -2.98 36.09 -7.41
N ILE A 484 -2.27 35.39 -8.30
CA ILE A 484 -2.54 33.98 -8.59
C ILE A 484 -1.81 33.12 -7.57
N THR A 485 -2.58 32.36 -6.77
CA THR A 485 -2.00 31.45 -5.78
C THR A 485 -1.21 30.35 -6.46
N LEU A 486 -1.76 29.72 -7.51
CA LEU A 486 -1.11 28.67 -8.28
C LEU A 486 -1.75 28.50 -9.66
N ILE A 487 -1.02 27.86 -10.57
CA ILE A 487 -1.57 27.30 -11.81
C ILE A 487 -1.53 25.77 -11.72
N ALA A 488 -2.69 25.13 -11.80
CA ALA A 488 -2.78 23.68 -11.86
C ALA A 488 -2.95 23.21 -13.30
N VAL A 489 -2.15 22.23 -13.73
CA VAL A 489 -2.29 21.56 -15.03
C VAL A 489 -2.77 20.13 -14.76
N ASP A 490 -4.07 19.91 -14.89
CA ASP A 490 -4.68 18.58 -14.71
C ASP A 490 -4.53 17.73 -15.99
N GLU A 491 -4.44 16.42 -15.79
CA GLU A 491 -4.07 15.45 -16.85
C GLU A 491 -2.81 15.85 -17.62
N ALA A 492 -1.78 16.29 -16.90
CA ALA A 492 -0.52 16.81 -17.47
C ALA A 492 0.18 15.85 -18.45
N HIS A 493 -0.12 14.53 -18.40
CA HIS A 493 0.38 13.56 -19.37
C HIS A 493 0.00 13.89 -20.83
N CYS A 494 -1.05 14.69 -21.05
CA CYS A 494 -1.47 15.14 -22.38
C CYS A 494 -0.41 15.98 -23.11
N ILE A 495 0.58 16.53 -22.40
CA ILE A 495 1.67 17.30 -23.01
C ILE A 495 2.68 16.44 -23.77
N SER A 496 2.79 15.16 -23.38
CA SER A 496 3.80 14.25 -23.92
C SER A 496 3.26 13.49 -25.12
N GLU A 497 3.99 13.51 -26.24
CA GLU A 497 3.70 12.64 -27.39
C GLU A 497 3.81 11.15 -27.04
N TRP A 498 4.59 10.84 -26.01
CA TRP A 498 4.73 9.49 -25.47
C TRP A 498 3.59 9.12 -24.52
N GLY A 499 2.72 10.08 -24.15
CA GLY A 499 1.50 9.85 -23.38
C GLY A 499 0.42 9.11 -24.18
N HIS A 500 -0.60 8.63 -23.48
CA HIS A 500 -1.72 7.92 -24.09
C HIS A 500 -2.79 8.84 -24.69
N ASP A 501 -2.86 10.10 -24.27
CA ASP A 501 -3.80 11.13 -24.76
C ASP A 501 -3.08 12.45 -25.11
N PHE A 502 -2.13 12.41 -26.05
CA PHE A 502 -1.38 13.60 -26.48
C PHE A 502 -2.30 14.69 -27.06
N ARG A 503 -2.08 15.95 -26.65
CA ARG A 503 -2.79 17.13 -27.13
C ARG A 503 -1.81 18.27 -27.40
N ASN A 504 -1.78 18.73 -28.65
CA ASN A 504 -0.87 19.80 -29.06
C ASN A 504 -1.09 21.11 -28.26
N SER A 505 -2.32 21.42 -27.83
CA SER A 505 -2.62 22.61 -27.02
C SER A 505 -1.97 22.62 -25.64
N PHE A 506 -1.46 21.49 -25.14
CA PHE A 506 -0.68 21.44 -23.90
C PHE A 506 0.78 21.87 -24.10
N ARG A 507 1.37 21.67 -25.29
CA ARG A 507 2.77 22.04 -25.55
C ARG A 507 3.01 23.55 -25.45
N SER A 508 2.00 24.36 -25.74
CA SER A 508 2.06 25.83 -25.61
C SER A 508 1.97 26.31 -24.16
N LEU A 509 1.60 25.46 -23.20
CA LEU A 509 1.46 25.86 -21.78
C LEU A 509 2.82 26.23 -21.15
N GLY A 510 3.94 25.77 -21.70
CA GLY A 510 5.28 26.19 -21.27
C GLY A 510 5.51 27.71 -21.38
N LEU A 511 4.76 28.40 -22.25
CA LEU A 511 4.78 29.87 -22.35
C LEU A 511 4.27 30.54 -21.08
N LEU A 512 3.30 29.93 -20.39
CA LEU A 512 2.70 30.49 -19.18
C LEU A 512 3.75 30.67 -18.08
N LYS A 513 4.68 29.73 -17.93
CA LYS A 513 5.73 29.80 -16.89
C LYS A 513 6.73 30.92 -17.17
N ARG A 514 6.95 31.28 -18.44
CA ARG A 514 7.78 32.43 -18.83
C ARG A 514 7.06 33.75 -18.51
N THR A 515 5.75 33.78 -18.73
CA THR A 515 4.87 34.93 -18.50
C THR A 515 4.61 35.19 -17.02
N LEU A 516 4.48 34.14 -16.22
CA LEU A 516 4.18 34.15 -14.77
C LEU A 516 5.27 33.40 -13.98
N PRO A 517 6.51 33.91 -13.93
CA PRO A 517 7.64 33.17 -13.37
C PRO A 517 7.57 32.97 -11.86
N LYS A 518 6.82 33.81 -11.13
CA LYS A 518 6.66 33.77 -9.67
C LYS A 518 5.50 32.88 -9.22
N VAL A 519 4.61 32.48 -10.13
CA VAL A 519 3.45 31.65 -9.81
C VAL A 519 3.89 30.18 -9.81
N PRO A 520 3.63 29.40 -8.74
CA PRO A 520 3.93 27.98 -8.70
C PRO A 520 3.00 27.19 -9.60
N PHE A 521 3.57 26.24 -10.33
CA PHE A 521 2.84 25.31 -11.20
C PHE A 521 2.69 23.98 -10.50
N VAL A 522 1.48 23.43 -10.51
CA VAL A 522 1.18 22.09 -10.00
C VAL A 522 0.70 21.25 -11.17
N ALA A 523 1.59 20.42 -11.72
CA ALA A 523 1.25 19.49 -12.80
C ALA A 523 0.75 18.18 -12.19
N LEU A 524 -0.49 17.78 -12.48
CA LEU A 524 -1.10 16.59 -11.87
C LEU A 524 -1.41 15.54 -12.93
N THR A 525 -1.14 14.27 -12.61
CA THR A 525 -1.52 13.17 -13.49
C THR A 525 -1.69 11.86 -12.74
N ALA A 526 -2.54 10.98 -13.26
CA ALA A 526 -2.74 9.64 -12.70
C ALA A 526 -1.77 8.59 -13.25
N THR A 527 -1.24 8.80 -14.45
CA THR A 527 -0.54 7.79 -15.24
C THR A 527 0.62 8.45 -15.98
N ALA A 528 1.74 8.63 -15.27
CA ALA A 528 2.98 9.07 -15.88
C ALA A 528 4.13 8.13 -15.52
N SER A 529 4.65 7.46 -16.54
CA SER A 529 5.91 6.72 -16.49
C SER A 529 7.09 7.70 -16.32
N PRO A 530 8.28 7.24 -15.90
CA PRO A 530 9.45 8.10 -15.73
C PRO A 530 9.78 8.96 -16.97
N SER A 531 9.62 8.42 -18.18
CA SER A 531 9.84 9.18 -19.42
C SER A 531 8.80 10.28 -19.64
N ILE A 532 7.53 10.02 -19.32
CA ILE A 532 6.45 11.02 -19.42
C ILE A 532 6.65 12.11 -18.36
N ARG A 533 7.08 11.76 -17.14
CA ARG A 533 7.37 12.75 -16.08
C ARG A 533 8.42 13.77 -16.52
N LYS A 534 9.50 13.28 -17.13
CA LYS A 534 10.55 14.15 -17.67
C LYS A 534 10.02 15.11 -18.74
N ASP A 535 9.25 14.58 -19.70
CA ASP A 535 8.65 15.39 -20.78
C ASP A 535 7.67 16.46 -20.22
N ILE A 536 6.93 16.14 -19.15
CA ILE A 536 6.06 17.13 -18.47
C ILE A 536 6.89 18.27 -17.88
N VAL A 537 7.96 17.96 -17.14
CA VAL A 537 8.84 18.95 -16.51
C VAL A 537 9.47 19.85 -17.56
N ASP A 538 10.04 19.24 -18.60
CA ASP A 538 10.75 19.95 -19.66
C ASP A 538 9.79 20.87 -20.45
N CYS A 539 8.60 20.38 -20.80
CA CYS A 539 7.65 21.15 -21.62
C CYS A 539 6.93 22.27 -20.87
N LEU A 540 6.62 22.05 -19.58
CA LEU A 540 6.03 23.10 -18.74
C LEU A 540 7.08 24.10 -18.24
N ASN A 541 8.37 23.87 -18.50
CA ASN A 541 9.50 24.64 -17.97
C ASN A 541 9.48 24.73 -16.44
N LEU A 542 9.14 23.63 -15.75
CA LEU A 542 9.07 23.63 -14.28
C LEU A 542 10.46 23.82 -13.70
N LYS A 543 10.60 24.72 -12.72
CA LYS A 543 11.88 25.04 -12.09
C LYS A 543 12.06 24.22 -10.83
N SER A 544 13.02 23.29 -10.86
CA SER A 544 13.39 22.44 -9.73
C SER A 544 12.18 21.82 -9.01
N PRO A 545 11.22 21.21 -9.73
CA PRO A 545 9.93 20.86 -9.13
C PRO A 545 10.06 19.79 -8.04
N GLU A 546 9.21 19.88 -7.02
CA GLU A 546 8.99 18.78 -6.08
C GLU A 546 8.22 17.66 -6.78
N VAL A 547 8.83 16.49 -6.92
CA VAL A 547 8.22 15.35 -7.62
C VAL A 547 7.61 14.39 -6.60
N THR A 548 6.29 14.45 -6.46
CA THR A 548 5.55 13.61 -5.51
C THR A 548 4.84 12.48 -6.26
N CYS A 549 5.29 11.24 -6.03
CA CYS A 549 4.64 10.04 -6.59
C CYS A 549 4.00 9.21 -5.47
N THR A 550 2.71 8.86 -5.56
CA THR A 550 2.12 7.85 -4.66
C THR A 550 2.32 6.45 -5.20
N SER A 551 1.99 5.43 -4.40
CA SER A 551 1.81 4.09 -4.95
C SER A 551 0.70 4.11 -6.00
N PHE A 552 0.87 3.28 -7.03
CA PHE A 552 -0.17 2.99 -8.02
C PHE A 552 -1.07 1.85 -7.56
N ASP A 553 -0.86 1.33 -6.35
CA ASP A 553 -1.59 0.18 -5.85
C ASP A 553 -3.02 0.54 -5.44
N ARG A 554 -3.97 -0.32 -5.83
CA ARG A 554 -5.39 -0.19 -5.51
C ARG A 554 -5.86 -1.48 -4.86
N PRO A 555 -5.59 -1.69 -3.54
CA PRO A 555 -5.86 -2.95 -2.83
C PRO A 555 -7.30 -3.43 -2.92
N ASN A 556 -8.23 -2.50 -3.13
CA ASN A 556 -9.65 -2.80 -3.27
C ASN A 556 -10.08 -3.33 -4.66
N LEU A 557 -9.20 -3.35 -5.66
CA LEU A 557 -9.50 -3.86 -7.01
C LEU A 557 -9.03 -5.31 -7.21
N TYR A 558 -9.96 -6.23 -7.41
CA TYR A 558 -9.65 -7.58 -7.89
C TYR A 558 -9.47 -7.57 -9.42
N LEU A 559 -8.40 -8.20 -9.91
CA LEU A 559 -8.04 -8.22 -11.34
C LEU A 559 -8.17 -9.63 -11.93
N GLU A 560 -8.88 -9.79 -13.05
CA GLU A 560 -9.02 -11.08 -13.71
C GLU A 560 -9.01 -10.95 -15.24
N VAL A 561 -8.34 -11.88 -15.91
CA VAL A 561 -8.28 -11.93 -17.38
C VAL A 561 -8.77 -13.28 -17.86
N GLY A 562 -9.83 -13.25 -18.66
CA GLY A 562 -10.42 -14.41 -19.33
C GLY A 562 -10.31 -14.35 -20.85
N ARG A 563 -10.58 -15.49 -21.49
CA ARG A 563 -10.70 -15.58 -22.95
C ARG A 563 -12.14 -15.40 -23.38
N LYS A 564 -12.37 -14.75 -24.52
CA LYS A 564 -13.71 -14.74 -25.15
C LYS A 564 -14.01 -16.12 -25.72
N SER A 565 -15.21 -16.63 -25.47
CA SER A 565 -15.72 -17.86 -26.10
C SER A 565 -16.15 -17.65 -27.56
N GLY A 566 -16.32 -16.39 -27.97
CA GLY A 566 -16.96 -16.01 -29.24
C GLY A 566 -18.47 -15.81 -29.11
N ASN A 567 -19.06 -16.13 -27.96
CA ASN A 567 -20.45 -15.86 -27.64
C ASN A 567 -20.55 -14.85 -26.48
N ILE A 568 -21.06 -13.64 -26.79
CA ILE A 568 -21.16 -12.52 -25.84
C ILE A 568 -22.01 -12.87 -24.63
N ILE A 569 -23.12 -13.60 -24.83
CA ILE A 569 -24.02 -13.98 -23.73
C ILE A 569 -23.29 -14.93 -22.78
N GLN A 570 -22.64 -15.96 -23.32
CA GLN A 570 -21.90 -16.94 -22.51
C GLN A 570 -20.76 -16.26 -21.73
N ASP A 571 -20.05 -15.34 -22.38
CA ASP A 571 -18.94 -14.60 -21.79
C ASP A 571 -19.38 -13.68 -20.64
N LEU A 572 -20.53 -13.00 -20.78
CA LEU A 572 -21.02 -12.03 -19.80
C LEU A 572 -21.88 -12.66 -18.71
N GLN A 573 -22.51 -13.82 -18.97
CA GLN A 573 -23.39 -14.50 -18.03
C GLN A 573 -22.73 -14.83 -16.69
N GLN A 574 -21.43 -15.11 -16.68
CA GLN A 574 -20.68 -15.41 -15.46
C GLN A 574 -20.61 -14.22 -14.47
N PHE A 575 -20.85 -13.00 -14.93
CA PHE A 575 -20.86 -11.79 -14.10
C PHE A 575 -22.26 -11.36 -13.65
N LEU A 576 -23.29 -12.12 -14.06
CA LEU A 576 -24.68 -11.80 -13.79
C LEU A 576 -25.21 -12.60 -12.61
N ILE A 577 -26.03 -11.95 -11.80
CA ILE A 577 -26.78 -12.56 -10.71
C ILE A 577 -28.22 -12.79 -11.20
N LYS A 578 -28.72 -14.01 -10.99
CA LYS A 578 -30.12 -14.35 -11.23
C LYS A 578 -30.97 -13.79 -10.09
N LYS A 579 -31.91 -12.90 -10.39
CA LYS A 579 -32.93 -12.40 -9.46
C LYS A 579 -34.16 -13.31 -9.46
N ASP A 580 -35.04 -13.12 -8.47
CA ASP A 580 -36.32 -13.79 -8.39
C ASP A 580 -37.17 -13.43 -9.63
N THR A 581 -37.56 -14.44 -10.41
CA THR A 581 -38.24 -14.39 -11.73
C THR A 581 -37.37 -14.13 -12.97
N SER A 582 -36.50 -15.09 -13.34
CA SER A 582 -35.85 -15.18 -14.67
C SER A 582 -35.09 -13.95 -15.18
N ALA A 583 -34.88 -12.94 -14.33
CA ALA A 583 -34.23 -11.69 -14.67
C ALA A 583 -32.77 -11.71 -14.21
N TYR A 584 -31.87 -11.25 -15.06
CA TYR A 584 -30.46 -11.11 -14.75
C TYR A 584 -30.16 -9.66 -14.40
N ALA A 585 -29.24 -9.45 -13.46
CA ALA A 585 -28.71 -8.13 -13.13
C ALA A 585 -27.23 -8.24 -12.76
N PHE A 586 -26.51 -7.13 -12.84
CA PHE A 586 -25.19 -7.02 -12.22
C PHE A 586 -25.33 -6.80 -10.72
N ASP A 587 -24.29 -7.20 -9.97
CA ASP A 587 -24.21 -7.00 -8.51
C ASP A 587 -24.13 -5.52 -8.10
N GLY A 588 -23.74 -4.66 -9.03
CA GLY A 588 -23.71 -3.21 -8.84
C GLY A 588 -23.42 -2.44 -10.13
N PRO A 589 -23.20 -1.12 -10.04
CA PRO A 589 -22.91 -0.29 -11.20
C PRO A 589 -21.70 -0.82 -11.98
N THR A 590 -21.91 -1.05 -13.28
CA THR A 590 -20.98 -1.74 -14.17
C THR A 590 -20.67 -0.91 -15.41
N ILE A 591 -19.40 -0.86 -15.78
CA ILE A 591 -18.95 -0.29 -17.07
C ILE A 591 -18.37 -1.41 -17.91
N ILE A 592 -18.84 -1.54 -19.16
CA ILE A 592 -18.31 -2.47 -20.14
C ILE A 592 -17.61 -1.69 -21.26
N TYR A 593 -16.28 -1.76 -21.30
CA TYR A 593 -15.46 -1.15 -22.33
C TYR A 593 -15.36 -2.04 -23.57
N CYS A 594 -15.63 -1.47 -24.73
CA CYS A 594 -15.53 -2.11 -26.04
C CYS A 594 -14.59 -1.33 -26.96
N PRO A 595 -13.85 -2.01 -27.85
CA PRO A 595 -12.87 -1.36 -28.73
C PRO A 595 -13.51 -0.52 -29.84
N SER A 596 -14.76 -0.83 -30.24
CA SER A 596 -15.45 -0.17 -31.35
C SER A 596 -16.91 0.14 -31.02
N ARG A 597 -17.47 1.16 -31.71
CA ARG A 597 -18.89 1.53 -31.61
C ARG A 597 -19.81 0.37 -31.96
N LYS A 598 -19.47 -0.36 -33.02
CA LYS A 598 -20.20 -1.55 -33.48
C LYS A 598 -20.25 -2.62 -32.39
N THR A 599 -19.12 -2.88 -31.71
CA THR A 599 -19.06 -3.83 -30.59
C THR A 599 -19.88 -3.34 -29.39
N THR A 600 -19.85 -2.03 -29.09
CA THR A 600 -20.65 -1.42 -28.02
C THR A 600 -22.16 -1.65 -28.25
N GLU A 601 -22.64 -1.39 -29.46
CA GLU A 601 -24.05 -1.59 -29.83
C GLU A 601 -24.44 -3.07 -29.80
N LEU A 602 -23.58 -3.95 -30.32
CA LEU A 602 -23.78 -5.39 -30.31
C LEU A 602 -23.91 -5.93 -28.87
N VAL A 603 -22.95 -5.61 -27.99
CA VAL A 603 -22.96 -6.07 -26.59
C VAL A 603 -24.19 -5.54 -25.85
N ALA A 604 -24.57 -4.28 -26.03
CA ALA A 604 -25.79 -3.73 -25.45
C ALA A 604 -27.05 -4.44 -25.95
N SER A 605 -27.09 -4.83 -27.23
CA SER A 605 -28.21 -5.59 -27.80
C SER A 605 -28.35 -6.99 -27.19
N GLU A 606 -27.23 -7.69 -26.94
CA GLU A 606 -27.23 -9.01 -26.30
C GLU A 606 -27.65 -8.95 -24.83
N LEU A 607 -27.18 -7.95 -24.08
CA LEU A 607 -27.61 -7.72 -22.70
C LEU A 607 -29.11 -7.40 -22.61
N LYS A 608 -29.65 -6.66 -23.58
CA LYS A 608 -31.09 -6.37 -23.66
C LYS A 608 -31.93 -7.65 -23.83
N LYS A 609 -31.43 -8.67 -24.54
CA LYS A 609 -32.10 -9.98 -24.66
C LYS A 609 -32.21 -10.70 -23.31
N LEU A 610 -31.23 -10.48 -22.42
CA LEU A 610 -31.25 -10.97 -21.03
C LEU A 610 -32.08 -10.09 -20.08
N LYS A 611 -32.83 -9.11 -20.62
CA LYS A 611 -33.64 -8.13 -19.88
C LYS A 611 -32.81 -7.24 -18.93
N ILE A 612 -31.52 -7.05 -19.21
CA ILE A 612 -30.66 -6.16 -18.43
C ILE A 612 -30.84 -4.71 -18.88
N VAL A 613 -31.05 -3.82 -17.93
CA VAL A 613 -31.13 -2.37 -18.17
C VAL A 613 -29.71 -1.84 -18.41
N CYS A 614 -29.38 -1.59 -19.68
CA CYS A 614 -28.12 -0.99 -20.08
C CYS A 614 -28.30 0.10 -21.16
N LYS A 615 -27.33 1.01 -21.26
CA LYS A 615 -27.25 2.02 -22.31
C LYS A 615 -25.87 2.04 -22.96
N THR A 616 -25.82 2.44 -24.22
CA THR A 616 -24.56 2.64 -24.95
C THR A 616 -24.01 4.04 -24.67
N TYR A 617 -22.67 4.17 -24.73
CA TYR A 617 -22.00 5.47 -24.73
C TYR A 617 -20.79 5.47 -25.67
N HIS A 618 -20.86 6.28 -26.73
CA HIS A 618 -19.75 6.46 -27.67
C HIS A 618 -19.82 7.81 -28.37
N ALA A 619 -18.71 8.22 -28.98
CA ALA A 619 -18.58 9.51 -29.68
C ALA A 619 -19.55 9.70 -30.87
N GLY A 620 -20.17 8.62 -31.36
CA GLY A 620 -21.21 8.70 -32.41
C GLY A 620 -22.58 9.18 -31.90
N MET A 621 -22.78 9.30 -30.58
CA MET A 621 -24.03 9.77 -29.99
C MET A 621 -24.10 11.29 -29.94
N GLY A 622 -25.30 11.85 -30.16
CA GLY A 622 -25.55 13.28 -29.99
C GLY A 622 -25.22 13.77 -28.57
N ILE A 623 -24.79 15.01 -28.44
CA ILE A 623 -24.36 15.63 -27.17
C ILE A 623 -25.45 15.49 -26.09
N LYS A 624 -26.71 15.79 -26.44
CA LYS A 624 -27.87 15.65 -25.53
C LYS A 624 -28.04 14.22 -25.03
N ALA A 625 -27.92 13.22 -25.92
CA ALA A 625 -28.05 11.81 -25.56
C ALA A 625 -26.89 11.33 -24.66
N ARG A 626 -25.67 11.78 -24.91
CA ARG A 626 -24.53 11.49 -24.02
C ARG A 626 -24.72 12.09 -22.63
N ARG A 627 -25.19 13.35 -22.55
CA ARG A 627 -25.47 14.02 -21.28
C ARG A 627 -26.56 13.29 -20.49
N ASP A 628 -27.67 12.90 -21.15
CA ASP A 628 -28.74 12.10 -20.52
C ASP A 628 -28.23 10.77 -19.98
N VAL A 629 -27.53 9.97 -20.80
CA VAL A 629 -27.02 8.65 -20.38
C VAL A 629 -26.03 8.78 -19.21
N GLN A 630 -25.11 9.74 -19.28
CA GLN A 630 -24.16 10.01 -18.20
C GLN A 630 -24.90 10.40 -16.91
N HIS A 631 -25.84 11.33 -17.00
CA HIS A 631 -26.62 11.82 -15.87
C HIS A 631 -27.41 10.70 -15.18
N ARG A 632 -28.11 9.89 -15.96
CA ARG A 632 -28.89 8.75 -15.46
C ARG A 632 -28.03 7.66 -14.82
N PHE A 633 -26.81 7.45 -15.31
CA PHE A 633 -25.85 6.54 -14.70
C PHE A 633 -25.26 7.06 -13.39
N MET A 634 -24.91 8.35 -13.35
CA MET A 634 -24.52 9.03 -12.10
C MET A 634 -25.64 8.93 -11.06
N ARG A 635 -26.90 8.95 -11.51
CA ARG A 635 -28.10 8.80 -10.70
C ARG A 635 -28.50 7.36 -10.36
N ASP A 636 -27.72 6.34 -10.68
CA ASP A 636 -28.09 4.93 -10.44
C ASP A 636 -29.39 4.46 -11.12
N GLU A 637 -29.94 5.24 -12.06
CA GLU A 637 -31.11 4.83 -12.87
C GLU A 637 -30.76 3.78 -13.92
N ILE A 638 -29.47 3.73 -14.30
CA ILE A 638 -28.90 2.75 -15.21
C ILE A 638 -27.79 2.04 -14.47
N GLN A 639 -27.88 0.71 -14.35
CA GLN A 639 -26.85 -0.08 -13.67
C GLN A 639 -25.66 -0.42 -14.56
N CYS A 640 -25.84 -0.46 -15.89
CA CYS A 640 -24.78 -0.86 -16.82
C CYS A 640 -24.64 0.13 -17.97
N ILE A 641 -23.42 0.62 -18.21
CA ILE A 641 -23.08 1.33 -19.44
C ILE A 641 -22.12 0.48 -20.27
N VAL A 642 -22.47 0.29 -21.55
CA VAL A 642 -21.59 -0.29 -22.55
C VAL A 642 -20.98 0.86 -23.35
N ALA A 643 -19.67 0.93 -23.42
CA ALA A 643 -18.96 2.14 -23.73
C ALA A 643 -17.73 1.90 -24.60
N THR A 644 -17.36 2.86 -25.43
CA THR A 644 -15.97 2.96 -25.90
C THR A 644 -15.14 3.77 -24.90
N VAL A 645 -13.82 3.87 -25.11
CA VAL A 645 -12.91 4.72 -24.29
C VAL A 645 -13.40 6.17 -24.15
N ALA A 646 -14.24 6.64 -25.08
CA ALA A 646 -14.89 7.94 -25.02
C ALA A 646 -15.77 8.14 -23.76
N PHE A 647 -16.22 7.05 -23.14
CA PHE A 647 -16.89 7.08 -21.85
C PHE A 647 -15.86 6.88 -20.74
N GLY A 648 -15.52 7.93 -20.02
CA GLY A 648 -14.69 7.72 -18.85
C GLY A 648 -13.98 8.94 -18.38
N MET A 649 -13.21 9.62 -19.24
CA MET A 649 -12.16 10.53 -18.76
C MET A 649 -12.63 11.54 -17.69
N GLY A 650 -13.88 12.05 -17.78
CA GLY A 650 -14.47 12.95 -16.79
C GLY A 650 -15.48 12.36 -15.79
N ILE A 651 -15.69 11.04 -15.72
CA ILE A 651 -16.74 10.45 -14.87
C ILE A 651 -16.20 10.18 -13.47
N ASN A 652 -16.85 10.79 -12.47
CA ASN A 652 -16.52 10.61 -11.05
C ASN A 652 -17.66 9.93 -10.27
N LYS A 653 -18.07 8.73 -10.69
CA LYS A 653 -18.98 7.88 -9.90
C LYS A 653 -18.16 7.05 -8.90
N PRO A 654 -18.29 7.26 -7.57
CA PRO A 654 -17.38 6.65 -6.61
C PRO A 654 -17.59 5.13 -6.44
N ASP A 655 -18.80 4.66 -6.73
CA ASP A 655 -19.30 3.35 -6.33
C ASP A 655 -19.45 2.34 -7.49
N ILE A 656 -18.64 2.49 -8.54
CA ILE A 656 -18.56 1.49 -9.61
C ILE A 656 -18.00 0.18 -9.05
N ARG A 657 -18.78 -0.90 -9.14
CA ARG A 657 -18.42 -2.23 -8.59
C ARG A 657 -17.71 -3.12 -9.59
N THR A 658 -18.04 -2.98 -10.87
CA THR A 658 -17.48 -3.83 -11.91
C THR A 658 -17.05 -3.03 -13.13
N VAL A 659 -15.85 -3.30 -13.62
CA VAL A 659 -15.36 -2.83 -14.92
C VAL A 659 -15.02 -4.06 -15.76
N ILE A 660 -15.57 -4.14 -16.97
CA ILE A 660 -15.36 -5.26 -17.90
C ILE A 660 -14.80 -4.72 -19.21
N HIS A 661 -13.63 -5.15 -19.61
CA HIS A 661 -13.11 -4.92 -20.96
C HIS A 661 -13.51 -6.08 -21.87
N TYR A 662 -14.45 -5.84 -22.78
CA TYR A 662 -14.87 -6.81 -23.79
C TYR A 662 -14.02 -6.66 -25.07
N GLY A 663 -12.72 -6.94 -24.92
CA GLY A 663 -11.67 -6.77 -25.91
C GLY A 663 -10.36 -6.39 -25.24
N ALA A 664 -9.25 -6.60 -25.94
CA ALA A 664 -7.94 -6.17 -25.44
C ALA A 664 -7.90 -4.63 -25.31
N PRO A 665 -7.49 -4.09 -24.15
CA PRO A 665 -7.17 -2.67 -24.03
C PRO A 665 -6.07 -2.26 -25.01
N LYS A 666 -6.00 -0.97 -25.35
CA LYS A 666 -5.01 -0.46 -26.30
C LYS A 666 -3.58 -0.52 -25.75
N GLU A 667 -3.40 -0.06 -24.52
CA GLU A 667 -2.13 -0.01 -23.80
C GLU A 667 -2.36 -0.02 -22.28
N MET A 668 -1.28 -0.16 -21.51
CA MET A 668 -1.33 -0.33 -20.05
C MET A 668 -1.88 0.91 -19.33
N GLU A 669 -1.55 2.11 -19.83
CA GLU A 669 -1.97 3.42 -19.32
C GLU A 669 -3.49 3.57 -19.41
N SER A 670 -4.05 3.35 -20.61
CA SER A 670 -5.50 3.39 -20.82
C SER A 670 -6.20 2.36 -19.94
N TYR A 671 -5.68 1.12 -19.91
CA TYR A 671 -6.25 0.06 -19.09
C TYR A 671 -6.30 0.45 -17.60
N TYR A 672 -5.19 0.97 -17.06
CA TYR A 672 -5.12 1.39 -15.65
C TYR A 672 -6.09 2.54 -15.35
N GLN A 673 -6.18 3.53 -16.24
CA GLN A 673 -7.11 4.65 -16.07
C GLN A 673 -8.58 4.19 -16.13
N GLU A 674 -8.90 3.24 -16.99
CA GLU A 674 -10.23 2.66 -17.19
C GLU A 674 -10.68 1.83 -15.98
N ILE A 675 -9.83 0.91 -15.48
CA ILE A 675 -10.13 0.11 -14.28
C ILE A 675 -10.10 0.96 -13.01
N GLY A 676 -9.30 2.02 -12.97
CA GLY A 676 -9.18 2.95 -11.84
C GLY A 676 -10.45 3.78 -11.57
N ARG A 677 -11.51 3.61 -12.38
CA ARG A 677 -12.86 4.13 -12.13
C ARG A 677 -13.64 3.29 -11.14
N ALA A 678 -13.32 2.01 -11.02
CA ALA A 678 -13.92 1.12 -10.04
C ALA A 678 -13.47 1.48 -8.62
N GLY A 679 -14.38 1.26 -7.65
CA GLY A 679 -14.06 1.28 -6.23
C GLY A 679 -13.38 2.56 -5.72
N ARG A 680 -13.76 3.74 -6.22
CA ARG A 680 -13.18 5.02 -5.72
C ARG A 680 -13.65 5.37 -4.32
N ASP A 681 -14.73 4.75 -3.84
CA ASP A 681 -15.19 4.74 -2.45
C ASP A 681 -14.33 3.85 -1.52
N GLY A 682 -13.28 3.21 -2.04
CA GLY A 682 -12.40 2.30 -1.29
C GLY A 682 -12.99 0.90 -1.05
N LEU A 683 -14.25 0.66 -1.42
CA LEU A 683 -14.88 -0.64 -1.27
C LEU A 683 -14.40 -1.64 -2.35
N PRO A 684 -14.52 -2.95 -2.10
CA PRO A 684 -14.15 -3.97 -3.07
C PRO A 684 -14.84 -3.76 -4.42
N ALA A 685 -14.06 -3.86 -5.49
CA ALA A 685 -14.55 -3.83 -6.87
C ALA A 685 -13.73 -4.79 -7.74
N SER A 686 -14.32 -5.23 -8.85
CA SER A 686 -13.70 -6.23 -9.74
C SER A 686 -13.49 -5.68 -11.14
N CYS A 687 -12.35 -6.02 -11.73
CA CYS A 687 -11.94 -5.58 -13.06
C CYS A 687 -11.61 -6.80 -13.92
N TYR A 688 -12.41 -7.02 -14.95
CA TYR A 688 -12.31 -8.18 -15.83
C TYR A 688 -11.86 -7.76 -17.22
N VAL A 689 -10.98 -8.54 -17.85
CA VAL A 689 -10.67 -8.42 -19.28
C VAL A 689 -11.02 -9.71 -19.98
N LEU A 690 -11.88 -9.63 -20.99
CA LEU A 690 -12.18 -10.73 -21.90
C LEU A 690 -11.56 -10.45 -23.25
N TRP A 691 -10.60 -11.26 -23.67
CA TRP A 691 -9.84 -10.99 -24.89
C TRP A 691 -9.50 -12.22 -25.72
N THR A 692 -9.14 -11.98 -26.98
CA THR A 692 -8.54 -12.95 -27.91
C THR A 692 -7.35 -12.31 -28.61
N PRO A 693 -6.36 -13.08 -29.09
CA PRO A 693 -5.25 -12.50 -29.87
C PRO A 693 -5.72 -11.73 -31.11
N ALA A 694 -6.87 -12.11 -31.69
CA ALA A 694 -7.48 -11.42 -32.81
C ALA A 694 -7.92 -9.98 -32.49
N ASP A 695 -8.21 -9.67 -31.21
CA ASP A 695 -8.57 -8.31 -30.79
C ASP A 695 -7.38 -7.33 -30.97
N LEU A 696 -6.13 -7.82 -30.89
CA LEU A 696 -4.93 -7.01 -31.10
C LEU A 696 -4.58 -6.82 -32.58
N SER A 697 -5.08 -7.68 -33.47
CA SER A 697 -4.79 -7.62 -34.91
C SER A 697 -5.24 -6.30 -35.54
N LEU A 698 -6.40 -5.77 -35.13
CA LEU A 698 -6.91 -4.49 -35.63
C LEU A 698 -6.00 -3.33 -35.18
N ASN A 699 -5.54 -3.35 -33.92
CA ASN A 699 -4.59 -2.34 -33.43
C ASN A 699 -3.27 -2.42 -34.20
N ARG A 700 -2.76 -3.64 -34.50
CA ARG A 700 -1.54 -3.82 -35.33
C ARG A 700 -1.68 -3.19 -36.71
N ILE A 701 -2.84 -3.34 -37.35
CA ILE A 701 -3.11 -2.74 -38.67
C ILE A 701 -3.10 -1.21 -38.57
N LEU A 702 -3.82 -0.63 -37.59
CA LEU A 702 -3.87 0.82 -37.40
C LEU A 702 -2.50 1.43 -37.07
N LEU A 703 -1.64 0.70 -36.36
CA LEU A 703 -0.28 1.17 -36.06
C LEU A 703 0.62 1.21 -37.31
N ASN A 704 0.34 0.43 -38.35
CA ASN A 704 1.11 0.47 -39.59
C ASN A 704 0.78 1.72 -40.44
N GLU A 705 -0.32 2.41 -40.16
CA GLU A 705 -0.69 3.67 -40.83
C GLU A 705 0.07 4.88 -40.28
N ILE A 706 0.81 4.71 -39.17
CA ILE A 706 1.62 5.77 -38.55
C ILE A 706 2.92 5.96 -39.34
N HIS A 707 3.13 7.15 -39.89
CA HIS A 707 4.32 7.49 -40.68
C HIS A 707 5.59 7.76 -39.85
N ASP A 708 5.47 8.19 -38.59
CA ASP A 708 6.64 8.35 -37.72
C ASP A 708 7.09 7.00 -37.15
N ASP A 709 8.24 6.52 -37.62
CA ASP A 709 8.84 5.26 -37.22
C ASP A 709 9.15 5.17 -35.72
N ARG A 710 9.55 6.27 -35.08
CA ARG A 710 9.87 6.27 -33.64
C ARG A 710 8.60 6.12 -32.82
N PHE A 711 7.58 6.91 -33.13
CA PHE A 711 6.28 6.82 -32.47
C PHE A 711 5.59 5.47 -32.72
N ARG A 712 5.67 4.95 -33.97
CA ARG A 712 5.17 3.63 -34.34
C ARG A 712 5.85 2.52 -33.54
N LEU A 713 7.18 2.52 -33.46
CA LEU A 713 7.94 1.53 -32.70
C LEU A 713 7.58 1.59 -31.20
N TYR A 714 7.41 2.79 -30.65
CA TYR A 714 6.96 2.97 -29.27
C TYR A 714 5.58 2.37 -29.03
N LYS A 715 4.59 2.65 -29.89
CA LYS A 715 3.24 2.08 -29.77
C LYS A 715 3.22 0.56 -29.94
N LEU A 716 4.05 0.01 -30.83
CA LEU A 716 4.24 -1.44 -30.94
C LEU A 716 4.80 -2.05 -29.64
N LYS A 717 5.76 -1.38 -28.99
CA LYS A 717 6.28 -1.80 -27.68
C LYS A 717 5.18 -1.76 -26.60
N MET A 718 4.35 -0.71 -26.56
CA MET A 718 3.24 -0.63 -25.60
C MET A 718 2.19 -1.72 -25.83
N MET A 719 1.87 -2.00 -27.10
CA MET A 719 0.98 -3.09 -27.47
C MET A 719 1.54 -4.47 -27.07
N ALA A 720 2.85 -4.69 -27.23
CA ALA A 720 3.51 -5.91 -26.76
C ALA A 720 3.45 -6.05 -25.23
N LYS A 721 3.53 -4.94 -24.48
CA LYS A 721 3.38 -4.95 -23.02
C LYS A 721 1.98 -5.35 -22.58
N ILE A 722 0.92 -4.82 -23.21
CA ILE A 722 -0.46 -5.22 -22.86
C ILE A 722 -0.72 -6.68 -23.26
N GLU A 723 -0.22 -7.13 -24.41
CA GLU A 723 -0.30 -8.55 -24.82
C GLU A 723 0.37 -9.48 -23.80
N LYS A 724 1.54 -9.07 -23.29
CA LYS A 724 2.23 -9.76 -22.19
C LYS A 724 1.39 -9.76 -20.91
N TYR A 725 0.86 -8.62 -20.48
CA TYR A 725 -0.02 -8.54 -19.29
C TYR A 725 -1.21 -9.51 -19.37
N LEU A 726 -1.84 -9.58 -20.55
CA LEU A 726 -3.02 -10.40 -20.79
C LEU A 726 -2.73 -11.92 -20.89
N SER A 727 -1.47 -12.31 -21.10
CA SER A 727 -1.03 -13.70 -21.27
C SER A 727 -0.23 -14.25 -20.09
N LEU A 728 0.37 -13.39 -19.27
CA LEU A 728 1.18 -13.80 -18.12
C LEU A 728 0.37 -14.50 -17.02
N LYS A 729 1.03 -15.45 -16.33
CA LYS A 729 0.55 -16.18 -15.13
C LYS A 729 1.15 -15.64 -13.82
N SER A 730 1.98 -14.60 -13.89
CA SER A 730 2.46 -13.87 -12.72
C SER A 730 1.35 -12.99 -12.13
N CYS A 731 1.46 -12.60 -10.86
CA CYS A 731 0.54 -11.66 -10.22
C CYS A 731 0.28 -10.43 -11.12
N ARG A 732 -0.98 -10.21 -11.51
CA ARG A 732 -1.36 -9.14 -12.47
C ARG A 732 -1.06 -7.75 -11.91
N ARG A 733 -1.32 -7.58 -10.62
CA ARG A 733 -0.99 -6.37 -9.86
C ARG A 733 0.49 -6.05 -9.92
N LYS A 734 1.37 -7.05 -9.74
CA LYS A 734 2.83 -6.89 -9.86
C LYS A 734 3.22 -6.30 -11.22
N VAL A 735 2.61 -6.79 -12.30
CA VAL A 735 2.90 -6.33 -13.67
C VAL A 735 2.47 -4.87 -13.88
N ILE A 736 1.30 -4.48 -13.37
CA ILE A 736 0.82 -3.09 -13.40
C ILE A 736 1.77 -2.18 -12.63
N LEU A 737 2.09 -2.53 -11.37
CA LEU A 737 2.97 -1.72 -10.53
C LEU A 737 4.36 -1.56 -11.17
N SER A 738 4.93 -2.66 -11.67
CA SER A 738 6.24 -2.64 -12.34
C SER A 738 6.28 -1.80 -13.63
N HIS A 739 5.13 -1.46 -14.21
CA HIS A 739 5.06 -0.60 -15.40
C HIS A 739 5.08 0.90 -15.05
N PHE A 740 4.51 1.27 -13.90
CA PHE A 740 4.40 2.68 -13.46
C PHE A 740 5.42 3.10 -12.40
N GLU A 741 5.89 2.16 -11.58
CA GLU A 741 6.87 2.39 -10.52
C GLU A 741 8.28 2.31 -11.08
N ASP A 742 9.15 3.18 -10.56
CA ASP A 742 10.56 3.17 -10.92
C ASP A 742 11.27 2.00 -10.22
N LYS A 743 12.27 1.40 -10.86
CA LYS A 743 13.03 0.29 -10.24
C LYS A 743 13.70 0.71 -8.92
N GLN A 744 14.02 2.00 -8.81
CA GLN A 744 14.64 2.64 -7.64
C GLN A 744 13.62 3.10 -6.57
N LEU A 745 12.32 3.17 -6.88
CA LEU A 745 11.27 3.71 -6.02
C LEU A 745 10.23 2.65 -5.64
N ARG A 746 10.67 1.43 -5.30
CA ARG A 746 9.76 0.36 -4.83
C ARG A 746 9.17 0.75 -3.47
N LYS A 747 8.05 1.46 -3.52
CA LYS A 747 7.22 1.75 -2.34
C LYS A 747 6.55 0.45 -1.91
N SER A 748 6.41 0.28 -0.60
CA SER A 748 5.83 -0.90 0.06
C SER A 748 4.54 -1.33 -0.64
N SER A 749 4.57 -2.48 -1.31
CA SER A 749 3.38 -3.06 -1.91
C SER A 749 2.41 -3.47 -0.80
N SER A 750 1.12 -3.16 -0.95
CA SER A 750 0.13 -3.59 0.04
C SER A 750 0.20 -5.10 0.23
N GLY A 751 0.02 -5.61 1.46
CA GLY A 751 -0.01 -7.04 1.79
C GLY A 751 -1.13 -7.85 1.10
N ILE A 752 -1.86 -7.21 0.17
CA ILE A 752 -2.87 -7.83 -0.68
C ILE A 752 -2.24 -8.77 -1.71
N MET A 753 -1.01 -8.53 -2.17
CA MET A 753 -0.35 -9.37 -3.17
C MET A 753 -0.20 -10.82 -2.66
N GLY A 754 -0.47 -11.80 -3.51
CA GLY A 754 -0.48 -13.22 -3.12
C GLY A 754 -1.77 -13.70 -2.43
N THR A 755 -2.71 -12.80 -2.09
CA THR A 755 -4.02 -13.18 -1.57
C THR A 755 -5.02 -13.51 -2.68
N GLU A 756 -6.12 -14.18 -2.33
CA GLU A 756 -7.24 -14.47 -3.23
C GLU A 756 -7.98 -13.21 -3.74
N LYS A 757 -7.87 -12.10 -3.01
CA LYS A 757 -8.48 -10.82 -3.35
C LYS A 757 -7.60 -9.97 -4.29
N CYS A 758 -6.37 -10.42 -4.56
CA CYS A 758 -5.42 -9.68 -5.39
C CYS A 758 -5.78 -9.75 -6.89
N CYS A 759 -5.76 -10.95 -7.45
CA CYS A 759 -6.03 -11.23 -8.86
C CYS A 759 -6.27 -12.72 -9.07
N ASP A 760 -6.81 -13.08 -10.22
CA ASP A 760 -6.97 -14.45 -10.73
C ASP A 760 -5.71 -15.30 -10.54
N ASN A 761 -4.54 -14.82 -10.96
CA ASN A 761 -3.28 -15.55 -10.88
C ASN A 761 -2.83 -15.82 -9.43
N CYS A 762 -3.06 -14.88 -8.51
CA CYS A 762 -2.75 -15.07 -7.08
C CYS A 762 -3.75 -16.01 -6.42
N ARG A 763 -5.04 -15.86 -6.75
CA ARG A 763 -6.11 -16.72 -6.27
C ARG A 763 -5.89 -18.16 -6.69
N PHE A 764 -5.49 -18.38 -7.93
CA PHE A 764 -5.09 -19.69 -8.43
C PHE A 764 -3.98 -20.32 -7.58
N ARG A 765 -2.86 -19.60 -7.38
CA ARG A 765 -1.74 -20.08 -6.55
C ARG A 765 -2.15 -20.49 -5.14
N LYS A 766 -3.03 -19.70 -4.49
CA LYS A 766 -3.49 -19.96 -3.12
C LYS A 766 -4.41 -21.19 -3.03
N ILE A 767 -5.31 -21.37 -4.00
CA ILE A 767 -6.24 -22.52 -4.03
C ILE A 767 -5.47 -23.84 -4.23
N HIS A 768 -4.37 -23.80 -4.98
CA HIS A 768 -3.58 -24.98 -5.33
C HIS A 768 -2.40 -25.28 -4.37
N CYS A 769 -2.28 -24.56 -3.24
CA CYS A 769 -1.27 -24.78 -2.19
C CYS A 769 0.17 -24.96 -2.73
N THR A 770 0.54 -24.20 -3.76
CA THR A 770 1.94 -24.16 -4.22
C THR A 770 2.74 -23.27 -3.25
N PRO A 771 3.78 -23.77 -2.55
CA PRO A 771 4.59 -22.94 -1.67
C PRO A 771 5.28 -21.81 -2.45
N VAL A 772 5.57 -20.71 -1.76
CA VAL A 772 6.38 -19.59 -2.27
C VAL A 772 7.82 -20.06 -2.36
N VAL A 773 8.15 -20.74 -3.44
CA VAL A 773 9.51 -20.76 -3.95
C VAL A 773 9.43 -20.07 -5.30
N ASP A 774 10.13 -18.94 -5.44
CA ASP A 774 10.42 -18.33 -6.73
C ASP A 774 11.34 -19.27 -7.53
N THR A 775 10.83 -20.43 -7.91
CA THR A 775 11.43 -21.31 -8.92
C THR A 775 10.43 -21.43 -10.05
N GLU A 776 10.89 -20.96 -11.21
CA GLU A 776 10.37 -21.41 -12.50
C GLU A 776 10.24 -22.95 -12.46
N ASP A 777 9.23 -23.48 -13.16
CA ASP A 777 9.12 -24.90 -13.54
C ASP A 777 8.36 -25.89 -12.63
N SER A 778 7.02 -25.85 -12.69
CA SER A 778 6.20 -27.06 -12.52
C SER A 778 5.99 -27.73 -13.89
N PHE A 779 6.97 -28.54 -14.31
CA PHE A 779 6.84 -29.40 -15.49
C PHE A 779 6.07 -30.67 -15.16
N GLU A 780 4.99 -30.93 -15.90
CA GLU A 780 4.24 -32.18 -15.88
C GLU A 780 4.50 -32.98 -17.18
N ASP A 781 4.44 -34.30 -17.09
CA ASP A 781 4.67 -35.17 -18.24
C ASP A 781 3.39 -35.33 -19.07
N PHE A 782 3.41 -34.78 -20.29
CA PHE A 782 2.38 -34.94 -21.30
C PHE A 782 2.81 -35.85 -22.45
N GLY A 783 3.86 -36.66 -22.29
CA GLY A 783 4.45 -37.49 -23.34
C GLY A 783 3.43 -38.35 -24.09
N GLN A 784 2.51 -38.99 -23.38
CA GLN A 784 1.48 -39.84 -24.00
C GLN A 784 0.48 -39.03 -24.85
N GLN A 785 0.02 -37.90 -24.33
CA GLN A 785 -0.93 -37.03 -25.02
C GLN A 785 -0.25 -36.33 -26.21
N ALA A 786 0.99 -35.88 -26.04
CA ALA A 786 1.80 -35.28 -27.09
C ALA A 786 2.06 -36.28 -28.23
N TYR A 787 2.36 -37.55 -27.90
CA TYR A 787 2.50 -38.62 -28.89
C TYR A 787 1.22 -38.85 -29.69
N LYS A 788 0.06 -38.95 -29.03
CA LYS A 788 -1.24 -39.10 -29.70
C LYS A 788 -1.53 -37.91 -30.64
N LEU A 789 -1.32 -36.67 -30.17
CA LEU A 789 -1.59 -35.46 -30.93
C LEU A 789 -0.66 -35.28 -32.13
N MET A 790 0.65 -35.44 -31.94
CA MET A 790 1.62 -35.34 -33.04
C MET A 790 1.47 -36.48 -34.05
N SER A 791 1.13 -37.70 -33.60
CA SER A 791 0.82 -38.83 -34.49
C SER A 791 -0.45 -38.58 -35.29
N ALA A 792 -1.48 -37.95 -34.70
CA ALA A 792 -2.70 -37.56 -35.41
C ALA A 792 -2.44 -36.50 -36.50
N VAL A 793 -1.61 -35.49 -36.20
CA VAL A 793 -1.18 -34.48 -37.19
C VAL A 793 -0.46 -35.14 -38.37
N CYS A 794 0.42 -36.11 -38.10
CA CYS A 794 1.12 -36.89 -39.11
C CYS A 794 0.18 -37.78 -39.95
N ALA A 795 -0.73 -38.52 -39.29
CA ALA A 795 -1.70 -39.40 -39.96
C ALA A 795 -2.67 -38.64 -40.89
N LEU A 796 -2.94 -37.38 -40.58
CA LEU A 796 -3.76 -36.48 -41.41
C LEU A 796 -2.95 -35.73 -42.48
N ASN A 797 -1.71 -36.16 -42.75
CA ASN A 797 -0.80 -35.59 -43.74
C ASN A 797 -0.53 -34.09 -43.57
N GLU A 798 -0.63 -33.55 -42.35
CA GLU A 798 -0.35 -32.15 -42.02
C GLU A 798 -1.16 -31.11 -42.86
N ARG A 799 -2.36 -31.52 -43.33
CA ARG A 799 -3.21 -30.70 -44.24
C ARG A 799 -4.28 -29.86 -43.54
N PHE A 800 -4.43 -29.99 -42.23
CA PHE A 800 -5.53 -29.39 -41.49
C PHE A 800 -5.03 -28.54 -40.31
N GLY A 801 -5.82 -27.54 -39.91
CA GLY A 801 -5.60 -26.83 -38.65
C GLY A 801 -5.91 -27.70 -37.43
N MET A 802 -5.47 -27.26 -36.24
CA MET A 802 -5.50 -28.01 -34.97
C MET A 802 -6.85 -28.68 -34.65
N SER A 803 -7.97 -28.08 -35.06
CA SER A 803 -9.30 -28.61 -34.78
C SER A 803 -9.56 -30.01 -35.37
N VAL A 804 -9.03 -30.35 -36.55
CA VAL A 804 -9.33 -31.65 -37.21
C VAL A 804 -8.55 -32.81 -36.56
N PRO A 805 -7.24 -32.71 -36.26
CA PRO A 805 -6.54 -33.69 -35.43
C PRO A 805 -7.22 -33.98 -34.09
N VAL A 806 -7.77 -32.95 -33.44
CA VAL A 806 -8.52 -33.12 -32.18
C VAL A 806 -9.85 -33.87 -32.40
N LEU A 807 -10.61 -33.54 -33.45
CA LEU A 807 -11.84 -34.27 -33.80
C LEU A 807 -11.56 -35.75 -34.12
N PHE A 808 -10.44 -36.01 -34.81
CA PHE A 808 -9.97 -37.35 -35.14
C PHE A 808 -9.63 -38.17 -33.88
N LEU A 809 -8.83 -37.62 -32.95
CA LEU A 809 -8.50 -38.29 -31.69
C LEU A 809 -9.72 -38.51 -30.80
N ARG A 810 -10.70 -37.61 -30.82
CA ARG A 810 -11.94 -37.76 -30.05
C ARG A 810 -12.97 -38.70 -30.69
N GLY A 811 -12.70 -39.20 -31.90
CA GLY A 811 -13.62 -40.11 -32.59
C GLY A 811 -14.90 -39.43 -33.07
N SER A 812 -14.81 -38.18 -33.51
CA SER A 812 -15.97 -37.38 -33.94
C SER A 812 -16.48 -37.80 -35.33
N TYR A 813 -17.80 -37.81 -35.51
CA TYR A 813 -18.48 -38.01 -36.80
C TYR A 813 -18.76 -36.69 -37.54
N SER A 814 -18.07 -35.60 -37.20
CA SER A 814 -18.20 -34.32 -37.90
C SER A 814 -17.86 -34.47 -39.38
N GLN A 815 -18.66 -33.86 -40.26
CA GLN A 815 -18.39 -33.77 -41.70
C GLN A 815 -17.05 -33.08 -42.03
N ARG A 816 -16.49 -32.32 -41.09
CA ARG A 816 -15.15 -31.70 -41.23
C ARG A 816 -14.01 -32.72 -41.22
N LEU A 817 -14.24 -33.95 -40.73
CA LEU A 817 -13.28 -35.05 -40.74
C LEU A 817 -13.69 -36.07 -41.82
N PRO A 818 -12.91 -36.22 -42.91
CA PRO A 818 -13.23 -37.16 -43.98
C PRO A 818 -13.34 -38.61 -43.51
N ASP A 819 -14.33 -39.32 -44.02
CA ASP A 819 -14.71 -40.68 -43.63
C ASP A 819 -13.55 -41.68 -43.74
N LYS A 820 -12.67 -41.51 -44.73
CA LYS A 820 -11.47 -42.35 -44.94
C LYS A 820 -10.51 -42.41 -43.75
N TYR A 821 -10.52 -41.41 -42.86
CA TYR A 821 -9.66 -41.41 -41.68
C TYR A 821 -10.30 -42.15 -40.49
N ARG A 822 -11.59 -42.49 -40.53
CA ARG A 822 -12.29 -43.15 -39.40
C ARG A 822 -11.89 -44.61 -39.19
N THR A 823 -11.24 -45.24 -40.17
CA THR A 823 -10.70 -46.60 -40.07
C THR A 823 -9.28 -46.65 -39.48
N HIS A 824 -8.64 -45.50 -39.25
CA HIS A 824 -7.28 -45.42 -38.73
C HIS A 824 -7.22 -45.78 -37.24
N ALA A 825 -6.18 -46.50 -36.81
CA ALA A 825 -6.00 -46.98 -35.43
C ALA A 825 -5.95 -45.90 -34.33
N LEU A 826 -5.80 -44.62 -34.71
CA LEU A 826 -5.76 -43.46 -33.78
C LEU A 826 -7.11 -42.74 -33.68
N PHE A 827 -8.10 -43.15 -34.48
CA PHE A 827 -9.43 -42.57 -34.42
C PHE A 827 -10.10 -42.94 -33.08
N GLY A 828 -10.45 -41.94 -32.27
CA GLY A 828 -11.10 -42.16 -30.98
C GLY A 828 -10.19 -42.56 -29.82
N THR A 829 -8.87 -42.61 -29.99
CA THR A 829 -7.92 -42.98 -28.91
C THR A 829 -7.69 -41.88 -27.86
N GLY A 830 -8.30 -40.71 -28.05
CA GLY A 830 -8.23 -39.54 -27.17
C GLY A 830 -9.58 -39.12 -26.57
N LYS A 831 -10.56 -40.03 -26.52
CA LYS A 831 -11.91 -39.78 -25.94
C LYS A 831 -11.88 -39.45 -24.45
N ASP A 832 -10.86 -39.97 -23.76
CA ASP A 832 -10.50 -39.75 -22.36
C ASP A 832 -10.14 -38.30 -22.03
N TRP A 833 -9.83 -37.47 -23.05
CA TRP A 833 -9.55 -36.06 -22.87
C TRP A 833 -10.56 -35.14 -23.57
N PRO A 834 -10.99 -34.05 -22.89
CA PRO A 834 -11.93 -33.12 -23.50
C PRO A 834 -11.25 -32.27 -24.58
N GLU A 835 -12.04 -31.80 -25.54
CA GLU A 835 -11.52 -31.05 -26.71
C GLU A 835 -10.75 -29.79 -26.34
N HIS A 836 -11.12 -29.10 -25.25
CA HIS A 836 -10.41 -27.91 -24.79
C HIS A 836 -8.98 -28.25 -24.33
N SER A 837 -8.79 -29.35 -23.60
CA SER A 837 -7.47 -29.79 -23.14
C SER A 837 -6.58 -30.24 -24.30
N TRP A 838 -7.14 -30.91 -25.31
CA TRP A 838 -6.42 -31.21 -26.55
C TRP A 838 -5.96 -29.96 -27.31
N LYS A 839 -6.82 -28.94 -27.41
CA LYS A 839 -6.47 -27.64 -28.03
C LYS A 839 -5.48 -26.84 -27.19
N ALA A 840 -5.53 -26.95 -25.86
CA ALA A 840 -4.55 -26.35 -24.96
C ALA A 840 -3.17 -26.99 -25.13
N LEU A 841 -3.09 -28.32 -25.13
CA LEU A 841 -1.86 -29.06 -25.41
C LEU A 841 -1.30 -28.71 -26.80
N GLY A 842 -2.16 -28.66 -27.83
CA GLY A 842 -1.74 -28.27 -29.18
C GLY A 842 -1.11 -26.89 -29.23
N ARG A 843 -1.69 -25.90 -28.56
CA ARG A 843 -1.11 -24.55 -28.44
C ARG A 843 0.23 -24.57 -27.70
N ARG A 844 0.36 -25.37 -26.64
CA ARG A 844 1.64 -25.49 -25.91
C ARG A 844 2.72 -26.12 -26.77
N LEU A 845 2.40 -27.16 -27.53
CA LEU A 845 3.34 -27.77 -28.47
C LEU A 845 3.76 -26.79 -29.59
N VAL A 846 2.90 -25.85 -29.99
CA VAL A 846 3.28 -24.77 -30.91
C VAL A 846 4.24 -23.78 -30.24
N LEU A 847 3.94 -23.33 -29.02
CA LEU A 847 4.81 -22.41 -28.26
C LEU A 847 6.21 -22.99 -28.00
N GLU A 848 6.27 -24.28 -27.66
CA GLU A 848 7.52 -25.00 -27.40
C GLU A 848 8.26 -25.43 -28.68
N GLY A 849 7.69 -25.13 -29.85
CA GLY A 849 8.30 -25.41 -31.16
C GLY A 849 8.26 -26.87 -31.59
N PHE A 850 7.40 -27.72 -31.01
CA PHE A 850 7.14 -29.09 -31.49
C PHE A 850 6.15 -29.10 -32.67
N LEU A 851 5.19 -28.18 -32.66
CA LEU A 851 4.27 -27.93 -33.77
C LEU A 851 4.49 -26.52 -34.33
N LYS A 852 4.05 -26.29 -35.56
CA LYS A 852 4.04 -24.95 -36.17
C LYS A 852 2.75 -24.72 -36.93
N GLU A 853 2.31 -23.47 -36.94
CA GLU A 853 1.17 -23.02 -37.74
C GLU A 853 1.69 -22.30 -38.98
N VAL A 854 1.26 -22.75 -40.16
CA VAL A 854 1.68 -22.19 -41.45
C VAL A 854 0.45 -21.75 -42.22
N SER A 855 0.54 -20.61 -42.92
CA SER A 855 -0.52 -20.18 -43.83
C SER A 855 -0.66 -21.21 -44.96
N GLY A 856 -1.88 -21.70 -45.15
CA GLY A 856 -2.23 -22.61 -46.25
C GLY A 856 -2.28 -21.88 -47.60
N GLN A 857 -2.78 -22.57 -48.63
CA GLN A 857 -2.83 -22.04 -50.00
C GLN A 857 -3.66 -20.74 -50.13
N ASN A 858 -4.64 -20.52 -49.23
CA ASN A 858 -5.36 -19.25 -49.11
C ASN A 858 -4.89 -18.49 -47.86
N LYS A 859 -4.72 -17.16 -47.98
CA LYS A 859 -4.30 -16.24 -46.88
C LYS A 859 -5.18 -16.29 -45.62
N PHE A 860 -6.35 -16.92 -45.69
CA PHE A 860 -7.31 -17.09 -44.60
C PHE A 860 -7.32 -18.50 -43.99
N SER A 861 -6.45 -19.41 -44.44
CA SER A 861 -6.35 -20.78 -43.94
C SER A 861 -5.03 -21.00 -43.19
N THR A 862 -5.09 -21.62 -42.02
CA THR A 862 -3.91 -21.99 -41.23
C THR A 862 -3.86 -23.50 -41.08
N VAL A 863 -2.75 -24.11 -41.47
CA VAL A 863 -2.49 -25.55 -41.33
C VAL A 863 -1.51 -25.80 -40.18
N CYS A 864 -1.75 -26.87 -39.42
CA CYS A 864 -0.86 -27.30 -38.35
C CYS A 864 0.08 -28.38 -38.88
N GLN A 865 1.38 -28.12 -38.76
CA GLN A 865 2.47 -28.98 -39.23
C GLN A 865 3.41 -29.35 -38.08
N LEU A 866 4.14 -30.45 -38.24
CA LEU A 866 5.22 -30.80 -37.33
C LEU A 866 6.43 -29.89 -37.58
N ALA A 867 6.91 -29.24 -36.53
CA ALA A 867 8.20 -28.55 -36.57
C ALA A 867 9.35 -29.58 -36.48
N GLN A 868 10.59 -29.19 -36.82
CA GLN A 868 11.72 -30.12 -36.83
C GLN A 868 11.90 -30.82 -35.47
N LYS A 869 11.85 -30.04 -34.38
CA LYS A 869 11.87 -30.54 -32.99
C LYS A 869 10.77 -31.57 -32.70
N GLY A 870 9.56 -31.38 -33.26
CA GLY A 870 8.45 -32.33 -33.17
C GLY A 870 8.66 -33.62 -33.95
N LYS A 871 9.23 -33.53 -35.16
CA LYS A 871 9.57 -34.70 -36.00
C LYS A 871 10.62 -35.57 -35.32
N ASP A 872 11.67 -34.94 -34.79
CA ASP A 872 12.76 -35.62 -34.11
C ASP A 872 12.29 -36.30 -32.82
N TRP A 873 11.44 -35.61 -32.04
CA TRP A 873 10.84 -36.17 -30.84
C TRP A 873 9.90 -37.33 -31.15
N LEU A 874 9.02 -37.20 -32.16
CA LEU A 874 8.09 -38.25 -32.55
C LEU A 874 8.80 -39.51 -33.10
N CYS A 875 9.91 -39.34 -33.81
CA CYS A 875 10.72 -40.45 -34.32
C CYS A 875 11.35 -41.27 -33.18
N LYS A 876 11.80 -40.60 -32.12
CA LYS A 876 12.30 -41.24 -30.90
C LYS A 876 11.17 -41.96 -30.14
N ALA A 877 10.01 -41.33 -30.03
CA ALA A 877 8.88 -41.86 -29.27
C ALA A 877 8.25 -43.11 -29.90
N ARG A 878 8.52 -43.36 -31.19
CA ARG A 878 8.14 -44.60 -31.90
C ARG A 878 9.08 -45.78 -31.62
N LYS A 879 10.31 -45.53 -31.22
CA LYS A 879 11.35 -46.55 -30.96
C LYS A 879 11.41 -46.94 -29.49
N GLU A 880 11.10 -46.01 -28.59
CA GLU A 880 11.16 -46.20 -27.14
C GLU A 880 9.78 -45.99 -26.51
N SER A 881 9.25 -47.02 -25.83
CA SER A 881 7.98 -46.94 -25.12
C SER A 881 8.13 -46.08 -23.86
N GLY A 882 7.26 -45.08 -23.68
CA GLY A 882 7.20 -44.25 -22.47
C GLY A 882 8.01 -42.95 -22.53
N GLN A 883 8.30 -42.41 -23.72
CA GLN A 883 9.01 -41.14 -23.83
C GLN A 883 8.23 -39.99 -23.18
N LYS A 884 8.85 -39.38 -22.18
CA LYS A 884 8.30 -38.24 -21.45
C LYS A 884 8.41 -36.97 -22.28
N LEU A 885 7.40 -36.10 -22.16
CA LEU A 885 7.46 -34.75 -22.69
C LEU A 885 6.97 -33.81 -21.60
N LEU A 886 7.95 -33.27 -20.88
CA LEU A 886 7.75 -32.34 -19.78
C LEU A 886 7.30 -30.99 -20.34
N LEU A 887 6.06 -30.60 -20.04
CA LEU A 887 5.51 -29.28 -20.34
C LEU A 887 5.08 -28.59 -19.06
N GLN A 888 5.25 -27.28 -19.01
CA GLN A 888 4.72 -26.47 -17.93
C GLN A 888 3.18 -26.60 -17.88
N SER A 889 2.62 -26.98 -16.73
CA SER A 889 1.17 -27.19 -16.60
C SER A 889 0.36 -25.88 -16.67
N ASP A 890 -0.89 -25.98 -17.15
CA ASP A 890 -1.83 -24.86 -17.35
C ASP A 890 -3.22 -25.22 -16.79
N GLU A 891 -4.00 -24.23 -16.36
CA GLU A 891 -5.37 -24.42 -15.86
C GLU A 891 -6.33 -25.00 -16.91
N GLU A 892 -6.10 -24.80 -18.21
CA GLU A 892 -6.89 -25.47 -19.26
C GLU A 892 -6.66 -27.00 -19.30
N LEU A 893 -5.67 -27.51 -18.54
CA LEU A 893 -5.36 -28.93 -18.39
C LEU A 893 -5.92 -29.52 -17.07
N CYS A 894 -6.45 -28.71 -16.14
CA CYS A 894 -6.98 -29.14 -14.83
C CYS A 894 -8.40 -28.60 -14.51
N LEU A 895 -9.32 -29.43 -14.00
CA LEU A 895 -10.76 -29.11 -13.82
C LEU A 895 -11.11 -28.41 -12.47
N ARG A 896 -12.06 -27.44 -12.51
CA ARG A 896 -12.42 -26.35 -11.53
C ARG A 896 -13.30 -26.67 -10.27
N LYS A 897 -13.44 -25.68 -9.33
CA LYS A 897 -14.73 -25.05 -8.82
C LYS A 897 -14.62 -23.71 -8.00
N SER A 898 -15.79 -23.07 -7.75
CA SER A 898 -16.24 -21.63 -7.62
C SER A 898 -16.08 -20.83 -6.27
N PRO A 899 -16.40 -19.49 -6.20
CA PRO A 899 -16.29 -18.61 -5.00
C PRO A 899 -17.48 -18.58 -3.99
N VAL A 900 -17.19 -18.05 -2.79
CA VAL A 900 -17.97 -18.00 -1.52
C VAL A 900 -18.94 -16.79 -1.41
N ARG A 901 -20.04 -16.91 -0.62
CA ARG A 901 -21.12 -15.89 -0.36
C ARG A 901 -21.05 -15.23 1.03
N TYR A 902 -21.60 -14.01 1.17
CA TYR A 902 -21.76 -13.20 2.40
C TYR A 902 -23.14 -13.38 3.10
N PRO A 903 -23.29 -13.00 4.40
CA PRO A 903 -24.52 -13.24 5.19
C PRO A 903 -25.73 -12.37 4.79
N THR A 904 -26.93 -12.97 4.90
CA THR A 904 -28.18 -12.57 4.21
C THR A 904 -28.88 -11.30 4.74
N ASN A 905 -28.78 -10.99 6.03
CA ASN A 905 -29.59 -9.92 6.66
C ASN A 905 -29.05 -8.50 6.44
N LEU A 906 -27.71 -8.34 6.33
CA LEU A 906 -27.06 -7.06 6.05
C LEU A 906 -27.30 -6.59 4.61
N THR A 907 -27.38 -7.56 3.68
CA THR A 907 -27.67 -7.31 2.26
C THR A 907 -29.09 -6.75 2.05
N LEU A 908 -30.05 -7.16 2.89
CA LEU A 908 -31.45 -6.73 2.77
C LEU A 908 -31.65 -5.27 3.23
N LEU A 909 -31.08 -4.88 4.39
CA LEU A 909 -31.11 -3.48 4.87
C LEU A 909 -30.37 -2.54 3.91
N TYR A 910 -29.22 -2.99 3.41
CA TYR A 910 -28.45 -2.24 2.42
C TYR A 910 -29.30 -1.96 1.16
N GLY A 911 -30.01 -2.97 0.64
CA GLY A 911 -30.93 -2.81 -0.49
C GLY A 911 -32.06 -1.80 -0.22
N LYS A 912 -32.67 -1.81 0.98
CA LYS A 912 -33.69 -0.82 1.36
C LYS A 912 -33.12 0.59 1.44
N LEU A 913 -31.92 0.76 2.02
CA LEU A 913 -31.24 2.05 2.14
C LEU A 913 -30.79 2.62 0.80
N VAL A 914 -30.29 1.79 -0.11
CA VAL A 914 -29.98 2.19 -1.49
C VAL A 914 -31.24 2.73 -2.19
N THR A 915 -32.38 2.06 -2.02
CA THR A 915 -33.67 2.48 -2.58
C THR A 915 -34.16 3.79 -1.97
N ALA A 916 -34.02 3.96 -0.66
CA ALA A 916 -34.44 5.18 0.04
C ALA A 916 -33.56 6.38 -0.36
N ARG A 917 -32.24 6.18 -0.50
CA ARG A 917 -31.29 7.20 -1.00
C ARG A 917 -31.67 7.63 -2.41
N GLN A 918 -32.07 6.69 -3.27
CA GLN A 918 -32.52 6.96 -4.63
C GLN A 918 -33.74 7.88 -4.67
N LYS A 919 -34.75 7.61 -3.82
CA LYS A 919 -35.97 8.43 -3.74
C LYS A 919 -35.64 9.86 -3.28
N LEU A 920 -34.74 9.99 -2.31
CA LEU A 920 -34.31 11.29 -1.80
C LEU A 920 -33.49 12.08 -2.83
N ALA A 921 -32.59 11.40 -3.55
CA ALA A 921 -31.80 11.95 -4.66
C ALA A 921 -32.68 12.53 -5.76
N ASN A 922 -33.71 11.78 -6.17
CA ASN A 922 -34.66 12.23 -7.19
C ASN A 922 -35.47 13.45 -6.70
N LYS A 923 -35.87 13.52 -5.42
CA LYS A 923 -36.59 14.67 -4.86
C LYS A 923 -35.74 15.94 -4.79
N LYS A 924 -34.42 15.80 -4.63
CA LYS A 924 -33.46 16.90 -4.50
C LYS A 924 -32.74 17.24 -5.82
N ASP A 925 -33.04 16.52 -6.89
CA ASP A 925 -32.42 16.65 -8.21
C ASP A 925 -30.87 16.56 -8.20
N VAL A 926 -30.31 15.67 -7.37
CA VAL A 926 -28.85 15.45 -7.24
C VAL A 926 -28.49 13.97 -7.38
N PRO A 927 -27.26 13.60 -7.83
CA PRO A 927 -26.83 12.21 -7.85
C PRO A 927 -26.83 11.55 -6.45
N PRO A 928 -27.29 10.28 -6.30
CA PRO A 928 -27.35 9.58 -5.02
C PRO A 928 -26.00 9.51 -4.28
N ALA A 929 -24.90 9.33 -5.02
CA ALA A 929 -23.56 9.26 -4.44
C ALA A 929 -23.07 10.59 -3.83
N VAL A 930 -23.63 11.73 -4.28
CA VAL A 930 -23.37 13.06 -3.70
C VAL A 930 -24.08 13.20 -2.36
N LEU A 931 -25.26 12.60 -2.20
CA LEU A 931 -26.00 12.56 -0.94
C LEU A 931 -25.31 11.66 0.09
N ALA A 932 -25.07 10.40 -0.27
CA ALA A 932 -24.36 9.43 0.57
C ALA A 932 -23.65 8.39 -0.31
N THR A 933 -22.38 8.13 0.00
CA THR A 933 -21.62 7.05 -0.65
C THR A 933 -22.10 5.69 -0.16
N ASN A 934 -21.78 4.62 -0.89
CA ASN A 934 -22.14 3.27 -0.46
C ASN A 934 -21.39 2.88 0.82
N LYS A 935 -20.20 3.43 1.08
CA LYS A 935 -19.53 3.33 2.39
C LYS A 935 -20.41 3.88 3.51
N VAL A 936 -20.95 5.10 3.38
CA VAL A 936 -21.88 5.68 4.36
C VAL A 936 -23.12 4.79 4.55
N LEU A 937 -23.68 4.23 3.46
CA LEU A 937 -24.83 3.33 3.57
C LEU A 937 -24.48 2.00 4.28
N VAL A 938 -23.32 1.41 4.00
CA VAL A 938 -22.84 0.20 4.70
C VAL A 938 -22.56 0.53 6.17
N ASP A 939 -21.94 1.66 6.46
CA ASP A 939 -21.69 2.09 7.83
C ASP A 939 -23.04 2.32 8.56
N MET A 940 -24.06 2.86 7.86
CA MET A 940 -25.43 2.95 8.37
C MET A 940 -26.11 1.58 8.56
N THR A 941 -25.85 0.57 7.72
CA THR A 941 -26.41 -0.79 7.93
C THR A 941 -25.77 -1.49 9.13
N MET A 942 -24.50 -1.21 9.40
CA MET A 942 -23.75 -1.75 10.53
C MET A 942 -24.13 -1.03 11.84
N ILE A 943 -24.16 0.31 11.83
CA ILE A 943 -24.38 1.17 13.00
C ILE A 943 -25.88 1.31 13.33
N ARG A 944 -26.77 1.20 12.34
CA ARG A 944 -28.23 1.36 12.46
C ARG A 944 -28.65 2.62 13.23
N PRO A 945 -28.21 3.83 12.81
CA PRO A 945 -28.59 5.06 13.49
C PRO A 945 -30.10 5.28 13.41
N THR A 946 -30.71 5.68 14.53
CA THR A 946 -32.15 6.00 14.63
C THR A 946 -32.42 7.47 14.97
N THR A 947 -31.38 8.26 15.21
CA THR A 947 -31.43 9.71 15.50
C THR A 947 -30.41 10.46 14.67
N VAL A 948 -30.64 11.75 14.41
CA VAL A 948 -29.70 12.61 13.66
C VAL A 948 -28.36 12.73 14.38
N ALA A 949 -28.37 12.78 15.73
CA ALA A 949 -27.16 12.79 16.53
C ALA A 949 -26.30 11.53 16.35
N ASN A 950 -26.92 10.35 16.21
CA ASN A 950 -26.20 9.10 15.93
C ASN A 950 -25.72 9.02 14.48
N LEU A 951 -26.45 9.66 13.56
CA LEU A 951 -26.07 9.75 12.16
C LEU A 951 -24.82 10.63 11.95
N LYS A 952 -24.63 11.68 12.77
CA LYS A 952 -23.41 12.52 12.78
C LYS A 952 -22.13 11.74 13.16
N LYS A 953 -22.27 10.60 13.84
CA LYS A 953 -21.14 9.73 14.24
C LYS A 953 -20.72 8.76 13.14
N VAL A 954 -21.42 8.76 12.00
CA VAL A 954 -21.08 7.94 10.83
C VAL A 954 -20.01 8.66 10.01
N ASP A 955 -18.89 7.99 9.78
CA ASP A 955 -17.76 8.51 9.01
C ASP A 955 -18.19 8.99 7.60
N GLY A 956 -17.81 10.21 7.23
CA GLY A 956 -18.22 10.88 5.99
C GLY A 956 -19.57 11.63 6.04
N VAL A 957 -20.24 11.72 7.19
CA VAL A 957 -21.49 12.51 7.40
C VAL A 957 -21.20 13.81 8.17
N SER A 958 -21.12 14.93 7.46
CA SER A 958 -21.01 16.27 8.06
C SER A 958 -22.32 16.72 8.71
N GLU A 959 -22.30 17.80 9.50
CA GLU A 959 -23.50 18.38 10.10
C GLU A 959 -24.58 18.72 9.07
N ALA A 960 -24.19 19.37 7.97
CA ALA A 960 -25.09 19.65 6.84
C ALA A 960 -25.65 18.36 6.21
N LYS A 961 -24.83 17.32 6.04
CA LYS A 961 -25.28 16.03 5.50
C LYS A 961 -26.20 15.27 6.44
N SER A 962 -26.01 15.38 7.76
CA SER A 962 -26.85 14.69 8.75
C SER A 962 -28.31 15.14 8.68
N THR A 963 -28.55 16.44 8.44
CA THR A 963 -29.87 17.01 8.23
C THR A 963 -30.49 16.55 6.91
N ILE A 964 -29.68 16.49 5.84
CA ILE A 964 -30.13 16.04 4.52
C ILE A 964 -30.49 14.54 4.53
N LEU A 965 -29.72 13.70 5.24
CA LEU A 965 -29.88 12.24 5.30
C LEU A 965 -30.87 11.76 6.36
N ALA A 966 -31.39 12.66 7.22
CA ALA A 966 -32.38 12.34 8.25
C ALA A 966 -33.59 11.51 7.76
N PRO A 967 -34.13 11.70 6.53
CA PRO A 967 -35.22 10.88 6.01
C PRO A 967 -34.89 9.37 5.89
N LEU A 968 -33.61 9.01 5.73
CA LEU A 968 -33.17 7.60 5.62
C LEU A 968 -33.27 6.85 6.96
N LEU A 969 -33.28 7.57 8.09
CA LEU A 969 -33.42 6.99 9.42
C LEU A 969 -34.77 6.29 9.61
N ILE A 970 -35.81 6.73 8.89
CA ILE A 970 -37.14 6.11 8.91
C ILE A 970 -37.06 4.68 8.38
N THR A 971 -36.37 4.47 7.25
CA THR A 971 -36.16 3.15 6.65
C THR A 971 -35.39 2.19 7.57
N ILE A 972 -34.44 2.71 8.35
CA ILE A 972 -33.69 1.93 9.34
C ILE A 972 -34.61 1.55 10.51
N LYS A 973 -35.43 2.48 11.01
CA LYS A 973 -36.38 2.23 12.10
C LYS A 973 -37.39 1.15 11.72
N GLU A 974 -38.02 1.29 10.55
CA GLU A 974 -39.00 0.32 10.02
C GLU A 974 -38.36 -1.06 9.84
N PHE A 975 -37.17 -1.13 9.24
CA PHE A 975 -36.49 -2.41 9.05
C PHE A 975 -36.11 -3.10 10.37
N CYS A 976 -35.63 -2.33 11.35
CA CYS A 976 -35.30 -2.86 12.68
C CYS A 976 -36.55 -3.39 13.40
N GLN A 977 -37.70 -2.72 13.24
CA GLN A 977 -39.00 -3.15 13.78
C GLN A 977 -39.50 -4.43 13.09
N GLU A 978 -39.45 -4.50 11.76
CA GLU A 978 -39.90 -5.67 10.98
C GLU A 978 -39.06 -6.94 11.23
N ASN A 979 -37.77 -6.78 11.52
CA ASN A 979 -36.82 -7.90 11.61
C ASN A 979 -36.41 -8.22 13.06
N ASN A 980 -37.10 -7.66 14.07
CA ASN A 980 -36.77 -7.83 15.50
C ASN A 980 -35.29 -7.56 15.82
N LEU A 981 -34.69 -6.58 15.15
CA LEU A 981 -33.29 -6.21 15.36
C LEU A 981 -33.21 -5.14 16.45
N GLN A 982 -32.33 -5.36 17.43
CA GLN A 982 -32.07 -4.34 18.46
C GLN A 982 -31.65 -3.03 17.78
N THR A 983 -32.43 -1.97 17.99
CA THR A 983 -32.02 -0.60 17.70
C THR A 983 -30.93 -0.26 18.70
N VAL A 984 -29.79 0.23 18.22
CA VAL A 984 -28.71 0.66 19.13
C VAL A 984 -29.21 1.90 19.87
N LEU A 985 -29.77 1.69 21.06
CA LEU A 985 -29.94 2.71 22.07
C LEU A 985 -28.52 3.02 22.59
N PHE A 986 -27.94 4.14 22.17
CA PHE A 986 -27.02 4.82 23.08
C PHE A 986 -27.82 5.04 24.36
N LYS A 987 -27.36 4.49 25.49
CA LYS A 987 -28.01 4.62 26.79
C LYS A 987 -28.29 6.10 27.08
N THR A 988 -29.53 6.55 26.88
CA THR A 988 -30.10 7.63 27.66
C THR A 988 -30.56 7.00 28.96
N SER A 989 -30.04 7.52 30.06
CA SER A 989 -30.43 7.18 31.43
C SER A 989 -31.96 7.19 31.58
N VAL A 990 -32.48 6.09 32.11
CA VAL A 990 -33.91 5.84 32.36
C VAL A 990 -34.47 6.89 33.33
N SER A 991 -35.47 7.65 32.89
CA SER A 991 -36.43 8.32 33.78
C SER A 991 -37.46 7.28 34.25
N ARG A 992 -37.47 6.98 35.56
CA ARG A 992 -38.58 6.28 36.22
C ARG A 992 -39.51 7.33 36.83
N GLU A 993 -40.80 7.15 36.59
CA GLU A 993 -41.91 7.90 37.17
C GLU A 993 -41.88 7.82 38.72
N GLN A 994 -42.22 8.93 39.36
CA GLN A 994 -42.43 9.05 40.80
C GLN A 994 -43.70 8.31 41.22
N PRO A 995 -43.74 7.83 42.47
CA PRO A 995 -44.69 8.46 43.39
C PRO A 995 -44.04 8.90 44.70
N ASP A 996 -44.53 10.06 45.16
CA ASP A 996 -44.48 10.68 46.49
C ASP A 996 -43.71 9.96 47.61
N THR A 997 -42.66 10.59 48.12
CA THR A 997 -42.51 10.92 49.57
C THR A 997 -41.30 11.81 49.85
N VAL A 998 -41.60 13.07 50.17
CA VAL A 998 -41.08 13.91 51.27
C VAL A 998 -39.67 13.60 51.85
N LEU A 999 -38.77 14.58 51.66
CA LEU A 999 -37.69 15.05 52.54
C LEU A 999 -36.84 14.01 53.29
N GLN A 1000 -35.63 13.73 52.77
CA GLN A 1000 -34.42 13.67 53.60
C GLN A 1000 -33.26 14.39 52.91
N LYS A 1001 -32.66 15.32 53.65
CA LYS A 1001 -31.41 16.00 53.34
C LYS A 1001 -30.29 14.95 53.37
N ASP A 1002 -29.67 14.66 52.24
CA ASP A 1002 -28.51 13.76 52.21
C ASP A 1002 -27.19 14.53 52.31
N GLU A 1003 -26.43 14.13 53.33
CA GLU A 1003 -25.22 14.69 53.93
C GLU A 1003 -23.97 14.66 53.05
N LYS A 1004 -24.09 14.56 51.72
CA LYS A 1004 -22.92 14.45 50.82
C LYS A 1004 -22.32 15.78 50.34
N CYS A 1005 -22.77 16.90 50.90
CA CYS A 1005 -22.31 18.22 50.47
C CYS A 1005 -21.58 19.01 51.57
N SER A 1006 -21.38 18.45 52.77
CA SER A 1006 -20.71 19.13 53.90
C SER A 1006 -19.18 19.12 53.82
N THR A 1007 -18.59 18.33 52.92
CA THR A 1007 -17.13 18.19 52.75
C THR A 1007 -16.56 18.94 51.54
N LEU A 1008 -17.39 19.63 50.76
CA LEU A 1008 -16.96 20.39 49.58
C LEU A 1008 -16.75 21.85 49.95
N THR A 1009 -15.66 22.42 49.48
CA THR A 1009 -15.39 23.86 49.59
C THR A 1009 -16.42 24.66 48.78
N GLU A 1010 -16.68 25.91 49.16
CA GLU A 1010 -17.66 26.80 48.50
C GLU A 1010 -17.47 26.82 46.96
N SER A 1011 -16.20 26.81 46.53
CA SER A 1011 -15.80 26.82 45.12
C SER A 1011 -16.16 25.51 44.39
N GLU A 1012 -15.99 24.36 45.02
CA GLU A 1012 -16.35 23.05 44.46
C GLU A 1012 -17.86 22.91 44.34
N ARG A 1013 -18.59 23.44 45.33
CA ARG A 1013 -20.06 23.44 45.34
C ARG A 1013 -20.62 24.27 44.18
N ILE A 1014 -20.12 25.50 43.99
CA ILE A 1014 -20.53 26.39 42.89
C ILE A 1014 -20.17 25.77 41.53
N THR A 1015 -18.99 25.16 41.40
CA THR A 1015 -18.55 24.53 40.16
C THR A 1015 -19.41 23.31 39.82
N TYR A 1016 -19.74 22.48 40.81
CA TYR A 1016 -20.64 21.35 40.66
C TYR A 1016 -22.03 21.81 40.20
N THR A 1017 -22.58 22.86 40.81
CA THR A 1017 -23.87 23.44 40.43
C THR A 1017 -23.85 24.01 38.99
N LEU A 1018 -22.80 24.75 38.61
CA LEU A 1018 -22.69 25.32 37.26
C LEU A 1018 -22.50 24.25 36.17
N PHE A 1019 -21.81 23.16 36.48
CA PHE A 1019 -21.58 22.07 35.54
C PHE A 1019 -22.83 21.17 35.39
N GLN A 1020 -23.44 20.75 36.50
CA GLN A 1020 -24.58 19.81 36.48
C GLN A 1020 -25.92 20.47 36.22
N GLU A 1021 -26.18 21.64 36.83
CA GLU A 1021 -27.49 22.28 36.71
C GLU A 1021 -27.57 23.23 35.51
N LYS A 1022 -26.46 23.87 35.12
CA LYS A 1022 -26.42 24.81 33.98
C LYS A 1022 -25.74 24.27 32.72
N ASN A 1023 -25.23 23.03 32.74
CA ASN A 1023 -24.74 22.29 31.58
C ASN A 1023 -23.65 23.03 30.77
N MET A 1024 -22.76 23.76 31.46
CA MET A 1024 -21.66 24.51 30.85
C MET A 1024 -20.37 23.67 30.74
N SER A 1025 -19.64 23.80 29.62
CA SER A 1025 -18.42 23.00 29.37
C SER A 1025 -17.17 23.58 30.04
N LEU A 1026 -16.18 22.74 30.34
CA LEU A 1026 -14.89 23.13 30.94
C LEU A 1026 -14.13 24.24 30.16
N VAL A 1027 -14.36 24.34 28.84
CA VAL A 1027 -13.75 25.36 27.98
C VAL A 1027 -14.39 26.74 28.17
N SER A 1028 -15.68 26.79 28.54
CA SER A 1028 -16.38 28.06 28.80
C SER A 1028 -15.92 28.79 30.08
N PHE A 1029 -15.17 28.11 30.96
CA PHE A 1029 -14.54 28.70 32.14
C PHE A 1029 -13.34 29.62 31.81
N LEU A 1030 -12.82 29.56 30.59
CA LEU A 1030 -11.64 30.33 30.16
C LEU A 1030 -11.99 31.64 29.42
N ASN A 1031 -13.27 32.01 29.37
CA ASN A 1031 -13.71 33.25 28.72
C ASN A 1031 -13.35 34.48 29.59
N PRO A 1032 -12.57 35.46 29.11
CA PRO A 1032 -12.10 36.60 29.91
C PRO A 1032 -13.20 37.49 30.48
N GLN A 1033 -14.41 37.42 29.94
CA GLN A 1033 -15.54 38.27 30.38
C GLN A 1033 -16.25 37.78 31.67
N LEU A 1034 -15.91 36.61 32.20
CA LEU A 1034 -16.50 36.06 33.45
C LEU A 1034 -15.60 36.23 34.69
N CYS A 1035 -14.43 36.88 34.56
CA CYS A 1035 -13.44 37.02 35.64
C CYS A 1035 -13.69 38.24 36.53
N PHE A 1036 -14.62 38.15 37.47
CA PHE A 1036 -14.70 39.09 38.61
C PHE A 1036 -14.92 38.40 39.97
N GLN A 1037 -14.61 37.10 40.09
CA GLN A 1037 -14.61 36.42 41.39
C GLN A 1037 -13.21 35.97 41.83
N PRO A 1038 -12.80 36.27 43.09
CA PRO A 1038 -11.43 36.02 43.58
C PRO A 1038 -10.95 34.56 43.52
N ALA A 1039 -11.85 33.58 43.44
CA ALA A 1039 -11.52 32.15 43.45
C ALA A 1039 -10.82 31.65 42.17
N VAL A 1040 -10.93 32.36 41.04
CA VAL A 1040 -10.33 31.94 39.76
C VAL A 1040 -8.82 32.28 39.68
N LEU A 1041 -8.34 33.23 40.48
CA LEU A 1041 -6.95 33.68 40.48
C LEU A 1041 -5.96 32.65 41.06
N GLN A 1042 -6.40 31.76 41.94
CA GLN A 1042 -5.52 30.72 42.51
C GLN A 1042 -5.08 29.66 41.49
N TRP A 1043 -5.86 29.43 40.42
CA TRP A 1043 -5.52 28.42 39.41
C TRP A 1043 -4.48 28.88 38.39
N LYS A 1044 -4.29 30.19 38.19
CA LYS A 1044 -3.21 30.70 37.32
C LYS A 1044 -1.83 30.45 37.93
N ALA A 1045 -1.71 30.50 39.26
CA ALA A 1045 -0.46 30.22 39.97
C ALA A 1045 -0.09 28.72 39.93
N VAL A 1046 -1.08 27.84 40.02
CA VAL A 1046 -0.86 26.38 39.95
C VAL A 1046 -0.54 25.94 38.51
N TYR A 1047 -1.19 26.52 37.50
CA TYR A 1047 -0.91 26.18 36.10
C TYR A 1047 0.47 26.67 35.62
N VAL A 1048 0.92 27.85 36.08
CA VAL A 1048 2.28 28.35 35.78
C VAL A 1048 3.35 27.54 36.51
N ALA A 1049 3.08 27.05 37.73
CA ALA A 1049 4.00 26.18 38.45
C ALA A 1049 4.15 24.78 37.80
N ILE A 1050 3.05 24.25 37.23
CA ILE A 1050 3.06 22.95 36.54
C ILE A 1050 3.70 23.06 35.14
N CYS A 1051 3.52 24.18 34.42
CA CYS A 1051 4.16 24.38 33.12
C CYS A 1051 5.62 24.85 33.19
N GLY A 1052 6.10 25.33 34.34
CA GLY A 1052 7.51 25.73 34.54
C GLY A 1052 8.47 24.57 34.86
N SER A 1053 7.98 23.36 35.03
CA SER A 1053 8.78 22.18 35.44
C SER A 1053 9.03 21.18 34.31
N ILE A 1054 8.73 21.56 33.06
CA ILE A 1054 9.14 20.85 31.85
C ILE A 1054 10.00 21.83 31.05
N GLN A 1055 11.29 21.86 31.37
CA GLN A 1055 12.35 22.48 30.58
C GLN A 1055 13.36 21.40 30.18
#